data_AF-A0A6L5QTY3-F1
#
_entry.id   AF-A0A6L5QTY3-F1
#
_cell.length_a   1.000
_cell.length_b   1.000
_cell.length_c   1.000
_cell.angle_alpha   90.00
_cell.angle_beta   90.00
_cell.angle_gamma   90.00
#
_symmetry.space_group_name_H-M   'P 1'
#
loop_
_entity.id
_entity.type
_entity.pdbx_description
1 polymer ?
#
loop_
_entity_poly.entity_id
_entity_poly.type
_entity_poly.pdbx_seq_one_letter_code
_entity_poly.pdbx_strand_id
1 'polypeptide(L)'
;MKKTVFISALVSLSLASVAYAAENSDKSDKDSKKDVAWDVNKAPGKAYFADIKVTEGTWMNLDVSPDGKTLVFDLLGDIYTMPIAGGEAKNITNSMAWDMQPRFSPDGSQLSYTSDQGGGDNIWIMDTDGSDSYQVTKEKFRLLNNAVWSPDGNYLAARKHFTGTRSLGAGEIWLYHKSGGNGIKLNKRPNEQKDLGEPAFTPDGQYVLFSRDSTPGRYFEYSKNSNEQIYEVFAIDRNTGDIETWISGQGGAVRPTVSPDGKFIAFVRRIREKSTLYLQDRESGAEFPIYKGLERDMQETWAIHGVYPNFAWTPDSKNIVFWAKGKIHKIDIDSKDVAEIPFSVTDKREMREAITINQEAAPADFNAKMLRWMQVSPNGKTAIFQALGYIYKVNLPDGKPQRITNQSDHFEYYPRFSPNGGSIIYTTWNDKDLGSVKIHSLFDGRQRVISQKPGHYVNPSLSADGKIAVFQAISGGYLTSPLYSKETGIIKVDLKARQQDRISKSGAKPFFNKDSDRIFYSQSKVDGEVHSQKLMSMDLSGNDKREHYIGQWISDYAISPDQQWLAFNQRYQVYVTPFVAGGKAISTGPNAANLPVKRFSEFSGANLSWSGDSRSLNWSMGPNLYQQKLDTKFAFLNANGEVPEASKATVTEIELAAKAEVPSGLIALKGAKIITMKGDEVITDGTVMIENNRIKAIGKSSEISVPSSAQTFDVKGKTIIPGLVDFHWHGPYANNQMQPQTNWNALASLAFGVTTTHNPSASTEAVFSASEMQKTGQIVAPRLFSTGTILYGANHYITADVNNLKDATGHLERMKSVGAFSVKSYNQPRRDQRQQVLEAARQTGLLVVPEGGSLFQHNMTMVVDGHTTIEHSLPVANIYGDVKQLMGQANTAYVPTMGVSYGGISGERYWYEKTDVWKHPILSRFVPRQILEARSVRRYKAPEEDYNHVNVARGAAQLQDEGVKVLMGAHGQREGLAAHWEMWMFEQGGMTAMEALRTATIDGAKVLGMAEDLGSLEVGKLADIVVLDADPLANLRNSDQVHMVMINGNLYEAATMNQLAPQKQERPKLYFED
;
A
#
# COMPACT_ATOMS: atom_id res chain seq x y z
N MET A 1 -58.84 -23.20 40.38
CA MET A 1 -59.15 -23.38 41.82
C MET A 1 -58.20 -24.47 42.33
N LYS A 2 -57.25 -24.28 43.23
CA LYS A 2 -57.20 -23.51 44.49
C LYS A 2 -55.87 -22.75 44.66
N LYS A 3 -55.97 -21.65 45.42
CA LYS A 3 -54.96 -20.74 45.99
C LYS A 3 -54.07 -21.47 47.02
N THR A 4 -52.74 -21.27 47.03
CA THR A 4 -51.92 -20.24 47.73
C THR A 4 -51.77 -20.48 49.23
N VAL A 5 -50.51 -20.55 49.73
CA VAL A 5 -49.90 -19.78 50.85
C VAL A 5 -48.50 -20.36 51.21
N PHE A 6 -47.68 -19.47 51.77
CA PHE A 6 -46.22 -19.30 51.85
C PHE A 6 -45.44 -20.12 52.93
N ILE A 7 -44.12 -20.30 52.62
CA ILE A 7 -42.86 -20.22 53.42
C ILE A 7 -42.66 -21.07 54.70
N SER A 8 -41.64 -21.95 54.67
CA SER A 8 -40.36 -21.80 55.43
C SER A 8 -39.32 -22.87 55.07
N ALA A 9 -38.07 -22.44 55.03
CA ALA A 9 -36.86 -23.16 54.60
C ALA A 9 -36.37 -24.23 55.60
N LEU A 10 -35.64 -25.26 55.12
CA LEU A 10 -34.17 -25.46 55.30
C LEU A 10 -33.69 -26.88 54.88
N VAL A 11 -32.44 -26.94 54.41
CA VAL A 11 -31.48 -28.07 54.31
C VAL A 11 -31.49 -28.99 53.06
N SER A 12 -30.44 -28.77 52.25
CA SER A 12 -29.57 -29.67 51.44
C SER A 12 -29.96 -31.13 51.12
N LEU A 13 -29.82 -31.55 49.85
CA LEU A 13 -28.66 -32.29 49.29
C LEU A 13 -28.92 -32.65 47.79
N SER A 14 -27.89 -32.50 46.96
CA SER A 14 -27.52 -33.26 45.74
C SER A 14 -28.57 -33.92 44.82
N LEU A 15 -28.50 -33.61 43.51
CA LEU A 15 -28.27 -34.62 42.46
C LEU A 15 -27.96 -33.98 41.09
N ALA A 16 -27.24 -34.77 40.30
CA ALA A 16 -26.39 -34.45 39.16
C ALA A 16 -27.09 -33.94 37.89
N SER A 17 -26.36 -33.15 37.12
CA SER A 17 -26.56 -33.03 35.67
C SER A 17 -25.23 -33.19 34.95
N VAL A 18 -25.27 -33.99 33.89
CA VAL A 18 -24.15 -34.54 33.14
C VAL A 18 -23.55 -33.46 32.23
N ALA A 19 -22.28 -33.13 32.43
CA ALA A 19 -21.45 -32.39 31.48
C ALA A 19 -20.41 -33.36 30.91
N TYR A 20 -20.43 -33.56 29.59
CA TYR A 20 -19.42 -34.33 28.87
C TYR A 20 -18.19 -33.43 28.68
N ALA A 21 -17.11 -33.76 29.40
CA ALA A 21 -15.79 -33.21 29.19
C ALA A 21 -15.14 -33.89 27.97
N ALA A 22 -14.64 -33.10 27.03
CA ALA A 22 -13.60 -33.52 26.10
C ALA A 22 -12.31 -32.83 26.54
N GLU A 23 -11.54 -33.54 27.36
CA GLU A 23 -10.20 -33.14 27.77
C GLU A 23 -9.19 -33.37 26.65
N ASN A 24 -8.28 -32.40 26.57
CA ASN A 24 -7.06 -32.38 25.80
C ASN A 24 -6.17 -33.61 26.04
N SER A 25 -5.62 -34.17 24.96
CA SER A 25 -4.27 -34.72 24.98
C SER A 25 -3.63 -34.64 23.59
N ASP A 26 -3.02 -33.51 23.27
CA ASP A 26 -1.79 -33.47 22.47
C ASP A 26 -0.74 -32.74 23.32
N LYS A 27 0.10 -33.54 23.99
CA LYS A 27 1.31 -33.10 24.68
C LYS A 27 2.50 -33.43 23.77
N SER A 28 2.92 -32.44 23.00
CA SER A 28 4.31 -32.25 22.55
C SER A 28 4.48 -30.76 22.27
N ASP A 29 5.68 -30.23 22.50
CA ASP A 29 6.05 -28.79 22.55
C ASP A 29 5.79 -28.05 23.86
N LYS A 30 6.24 -28.66 24.97
CA LYS A 30 6.67 -27.90 26.16
C LYS A 30 8.16 -27.56 26.04
N ASP A 31 8.47 -26.68 25.10
CA ASP A 31 9.61 -25.76 25.20
C ASP A 31 9.43 -24.54 24.29
N SER A 32 8.18 -24.09 24.11
CA SER A 32 7.96 -22.72 23.65
C SER A 32 8.25 -21.80 24.82
N LYS A 33 9.33 -21.01 24.72
CA LYS A 33 9.41 -19.72 25.42
C LYS A 33 8.05 -19.08 25.22
N LYS A 34 7.30 -18.80 26.30
CA LYS A 34 6.09 -17.97 26.22
C LYS A 34 6.47 -16.76 25.38
N ASP A 35 5.88 -16.61 24.21
CA ASP A 35 6.05 -15.39 23.42
C ASP A 35 5.71 -14.24 24.34
N VAL A 36 6.72 -13.44 24.69
CA VAL A 36 6.52 -12.25 25.51
C VAL A 36 5.59 -11.35 24.70
N ALA A 37 4.45 -10.96 25.28
CA ALA A 37 3.51 -10.07 24.62
C ALA A 37 4.25 -8.80 24.18
N TRP A 38 4.02 -8.36 22.93
CA TRP A 38 4.66 -7.16 22.40
C TRP A 38 4.25 -5.95 23.23
N ASP A 39 5.22 -5.15 23.66
CA ASP A 39 5.01 -3.95 24.46
C ASP A 39 5.38 -2.73 23.60
N VAL A 40 4.36 -1.93 23.25
CA VAL A 40 4.54 -0.73 22.40
C VAL A 40 5.50 0.27 23.04
N ASN A 41 5.54 0.33 24.38
CA ASN A 41 6.45 1.20 25.12
C ASN A 41 7.91 0.73 25.12
N LYS A 42 8.16 -0.52 24.72
CA LYS A 42 9.50 -1.12 24.68
C LYS A 42 9.81 -1.67 23.29
N ALA A 43 9.43 -0.90 22.27
CA ALA A 43 9.72 -1.24 20.89
C ALA A 43 11.23 -1.43 20.66
N PRO A 44 11.66 -2.49 19.97
CA PRO A 44 13.06 -2.69 19.59
C PRO A 44 13.62 -1.57 18.70
N GLY A 45 14.95 -1.51 18.60
CA GLY A 45 15.69 -0.49 17.85
C GLY A 45 16.41 0.51 18.76
N LYS A 46 17.34 1.28 18.19
CA LYS A 46 18.08 2.30 18.96
C LYS A 46 17.16 3.46 19.31
N ALA A 47 16.97 3.68 20.61
CA ALA A 47 16.17 4.76 21.16
C ALA A 47 16.98 6.07 21.27
N TYR A 48 16.32 7.20 21.05
CA TYR A 48 16.83 8.54 21.30
C TYR A 48 15.65 9.49 21.52
N PHE A 49 15.92 10.76 21.85
CA PHE A 49 14.88 11.75 22.14
C PHE A 49 14.96 12.93 21.18
N ALA A 50 13.80 13.37 20.66
CA ALA A 50 13.63 14.71 20.09
C ALA A 50 13.29 15.70 21.21
N ASP A 51 13.95 16.85 21.22
CA ASP A 51 13.57 17.95 22.11
C ASP A 51 12.39 18.71 21.50
N ILE A 52 11.36 18.99 22.30
CA ILE A 52 10.15 19.71 21.91
C ILE A 52 10.01 20.95 22.81
N LYS A 53 10.05 22.13 22.19
CA LYS A 53 9.83 23.41 22.89
C LYS A 53 8.95 24.32 22.07
N VAL A 54 7.69 24.44 22.46
CA VAL A 54 6.66 25.06 21.63
C VAL A 54 5.65 25.89 22.42
N THR A 55 5.05 26.86 21.73
CA THR A 55 3.86 27.60 22.17
C THR A 55 2.73 27.51 21.14
N GLU A 56 2.90 26.62 20.16
CA GLU A 56 1.97 26.31 19.10
C GLU A 56 2.00 24.80 18.84
N GLY A 57 0.85 24.22 18.51
CA GLY A 57 0.72 22.77 18.34
C GLY A 57 -0.26 22.41 17.24
N THR A 58 0.00 21.30 16.57
CA THR A 58 -0.76 20.82 15.42
C THR A 58 -1.86 19.88 15.87
N TRP A 59 -3.12 20.17 15.51
CA TRP A 59 -4.28 19.29 15.72
C TRP A 59 -4.52 18.85 17.18
N MET A 60 -4.52 19.80 18.12
CA MET A 60 -4.66 19.51 19.56
C MET A 60 -6.13 19.35 19.96
N ASN A 61 -6.50 18.18 20.51
CA ASN A 61 -7.81 18.01 21.16
C ASN A 61 -7.72 18.51 22.60
N LEU A 62 -8.80 19.12 23.11
CA LEU A 62 -8.84 19.62 24.48
C LEU A 62 -10.19 19.39 25.17
N ASP A 63 -10.18 19.51 26.49
CA ASP A 63 -11.37 19.56 27.35
C ASP A 63 -11.17 20.51 28.55
N VAL A 64 -12.28 20.94 29.16
CA VAL A 64 -12.31 21.84 30.32
C VAL A 64 -12.81 21.06 31.54
N SER A 65 -12.18 21.24 32.70
CA SER A 65 -12.62 20.58 33.94
C SER A 65 -14.04 21.01 34.34
N PRO A 66 -14.84 20.15 35.01
CA PRO A 66 -16.19 20.49 35.44
C PRO A 66 -16.27 21.70 36.39
N ASP A 67 -15.18 22.04 37.09
CA ASP A 67 -15.08 23.23 37.93
C ASP A 67 -14.62 24.50 37.18
N GLY A 68 -14.27 24.36 35.90
CA GLY A 68 -13.91 25.44 34.98
C GLY A 68 -12.53 26.03 35.20
N LYS A 69 -11.64 25.38 35.96
CA LYS A 69 -10.33 25.93 36.34
C LYS A 69 -9.14 25.34 35.58
N THR A 70 -9.31 24.16 35.00
CA THR A 70 -8.20 23.39 34.40
C THR A 70 -8.54 23.01 32.96
N LEU A 71 -7.52 23.05 32.11
CA LEU A 71 -7.56 22.53 30.75
C LEU A 71 -6.73 21.25 30.67
N VAL A 72 -7.22 20.30 29.89
CA VAL A 72 -6.45 19.13 29.45
C VAL A 72 -6.37 19.15 27.92
N PHE A 73 -5.22 18.83 27.34
CA PHE A 73 -5.05 18.74 25.89
C PHE A 73 -3.99 17.70 25.50
N ASP A 74 -4.08 17.18 24.27
CA ASP A 74 -3.01 16.34 23.70
C ASP A 74 -2.07 17.12 22.78
N LEU A 75 -0.80 16.70 22.75
CA LEU A 75 0.23 17.21 21.85
C LEU A 75 1.26 16.11 21.57
N LEU A 76 1.36 15.69 20.30
CA LEU A 76 2.31 14.67 19.81
C LEU A 76 2.35 13.39 20.69
N GLY A 77 1.16 12.83 20.99
CA GLY A 77 1.04 11.54 21.68
C GLY A 77 1.12 11.59 23.20
N ASP A 78 1.26 12.78 23.81
CA ASP A 78 1.22 12.96 25.25
C ASP A 78 0.05 13.87 25.66
N ILE A 79 -0.45 13.70 26.88
CA ILE A 79 -1.52 14.48 27.48
C ILE A 79 -0.94 15.47 28.50
N TYR A 80 -1.40 16.71 28.42
CA TYR A 80 -0.97 17.83 29.24
C TYR A 80 -2.13 18.43 30.01
N THR A 81 -1.83 18.97 31.20
CA THR A 81 -2.77 19.75 32.01
C THR A 81 -2.20 21.13 32.34
N MET A 82 -3.06 22.15 32.39
CA MET A 82 -2.69 23.51 32.80
C MET A 82 -3.89 24.29 33.36
N PRO A 83 -3.67 25.39 34.11
CA PRO A 83 -4.75 26.30 34.48
C PRO A 83 -5.45 26.87 33.24
N ILE A 84 -6.75 27.13 33.32
CA ILE A 84 -7.54 27.72 32.22
C ILE A 84 -7.08 29.14 31.83
N ALA A 85 -6.34 29.82 32.71
CA ALA A 85 -5.71 31.10 32.42
C ALA A 85 -4.47 30.97 31.51
N GLY A 86 -3.98 29.76 31.28
CA GLY A 86 -2.77 29.46 30.51
C GLY A 86 -1.51 29.34 31.37
N GLY A 87 -0.39 29.08 30.71
CA GLY A 87 0.94 28.94 31.34
C GLY A 87 1.75 27.75 30.81
N GLU A 88 2.72 27.32 31.61
CA GLU A 88 3.49 26.11 31.33
C GLU A 88 2.65 24.87 31.61
N ALA A 89 2.52 24.00 30.61
CA ALA A 89 1.70 22.81 30.71
C ALA A 89 2.47 21.65 31.35
N LYS A 90 1.82 20.93 32.25
CA LYS A 90 2.38 19.75 32.92
C LYS A 90 2.02 18.49 32.14
N ASN A 91 3.02 17.73 31.70
CA ASN A 91 2.80 16.41 31.10
C ASN A 91 2.31 15.42 32.18
N ILE A 92 1.26 14.64 31.86
CA ILE A 92 0.71 13.58 32.71
C ILE A 92 0.72 12.19 32.05
N THR A 93 1.08 12.09 30.76
CA THR A 93 1.38 10.80 30.10
C THR A 93 2.71 10.91 29.37
N ASN A 94 3.75 10.26 29.89
CA ASN A 94 5.10 10.31 29.31
C ASN A 94 5.57 8.90 29.02
N SER A 95 5.28 8.43 27.80
CA SER A 95 5.68 7.10 27.33
C SER A 95 5.77 7.07 25.81
N MET A 96 6.15 5.93 25.23
CA MET A 96 6.17 5.81 23.76
C MET A 96 4.77 5.58 23.20
N ALA A 97 3.81 5.11 24.00
CA ALA A 97 2.41 4.96 23.62
C ALA A 97 1.83 6.31 23.17
N TRP A 98 0.89 6.25 22.24
CA TRP A 98 0.32 7.45 21.63
C TRP A 98 -1.04 7.76 22.25
N ASP A 99 -1.04 8.70 23.18
CA ASP A 99 -2.20 9.11 23.96
C ASP A 99 -2.84 10.38 23.36
N MET A 100 -4.17 10.37 23.17
CA MET A 100 -4.89 11.47 22.53
C MET A 100 -6.33 11.58 23.01
N GLN A 101 -7.00 12.70 22.65
CA GLN A 101 -8.43 12.94 22.87
C GLN A 101 -8.87 12.82 24.34
N PRO A 102 -8.17 13.48 25.29
CA PRO A 102 -8.55 13.43 26.70
C PRO A 102 -9.91 14.07 26.96
N ARG A 103 -10.69 13.51 27.90
CA ARG A 103 -11.98 14.04 28.37
C ARG A 103 -12.17 13.86 29.87
N PHE A 104 -12.57 14.91 30.57
CA PHE A 104 -12.86 14.84 32.00
C PHE A 104 -14.12 14.02 32.29
N SER A 105 -14.08 13.25 33.37
CA SER A 105 -15.29 12.67 33.96
C SER A 105 -16.20 13.78 34.51
N PRO A 106 -17.52 13.57 34.63
CA PRO A 106 -18.45 14.61 35.10
C PRO A 106 -18.16 15.13 36.51
N ASP A 107 -17.52 14.32 37.35
CA ASP A 107 -17.08 14.69 38.71
C ASP A 107 -15.67 15.30 38.75
N GLY A 108 -14.95 15.31 37.61
CA GLY A 108 -13.60 15.85 37.48
C GLY A 108 -12.51 15.03 38.15
N SER A 109 -12.79 13.79 38.58
CA SER A 109 -11.80 12.94 39.26
C SER A 109 -10.91 12.16 38.28
N GLN A 110 -11.43 11.84 37.09
CA GLN A 110 -10.77 10.98 36.10
C GLN A 110 -10.75 11.62 34.69
N LEU A 111 -9.90 11.05 33.84
CA LEU A 111 -9.82 11.32 32.41
C LEU A 111 -10.08 10.03 31.62
N SER A 112 -10.91 10.10 30.57
CA SER A 112 -10.91 9.09 29.51
C SER A 112 -10.07 9.57 28.34
N TYR A 113 -9.34 8.67 27.69
CA TYR A 113 -8.51 9.00 26.54
C TYR A 113 -8.34 7.79 25.60
N THR A 114 -7.91 8.06 24.37
CA THR A 114 -7.53 7.03 23.40
C THR A 114 -6.04 6.74 23.56
N SER A 115 -5.66 5.46 23.63
CA SER A 115 -4.25 5.04 23.66
C SER A 115 -4.01 3.74 22.91
N ASP A 116 -2.85 3.66 22.26
CA ASP A 116 -2.36 2.46 21.58
C ASP A 116 -1.47 1.56 22.45
N GLN A 117 -1.32 1.87 23.75
CA GLN A 117 -0.49 1.12 24.71
C GLN A 117 -0.76 -0.40 24.69
N GLY A 118 -2.01 -0.81 24.43
CA GLY A 118 -2.44 -2.21 24.31
C GLY A 118 -2.16 -2.86 22.95
N GLY A 119 -1.42 -2.21 22.06
CA GLY A 119 -1.08 -2.63 20.70
C GLY A 119 -1.80 -1.84 19.61
N GLY A 120 -3.04 -1.41 19.84
CA GLY A 120 -3.79 -0.52 18.94
C GLY A 120 -4.84 0.29 19.70
N ASP A 121 -5.40 1.31 19.04
CA ASP A 121 -6.30 2.30 19.65
C ASP A 121 -7.43 1.66 20.45
N ASN A 122 -7.40 1.90 21.75
CA ASN A 122 -8.44 1.53 22.71
C ASN A 122 -8.73 2.70 23.65
N ILE A 123 -9.82 2.59 24.41
CA ILE A 123 -10.19 3.58 25.40
C ILE A 123 -9.62 3.19 26.77
N TRP A 124 -9.00 4.16 27.41
CA TRP A 124 -8.36 4.07 28.71
C TRP A 124 -8.94 5.12 29.66
N ILE A 125 -8.83 4.84 30.94
CA ILE A 125 -9.16 5.79 32.02
C ILE A 125 -7.94 5.91 32.93
N MET A 126 -7.67 7.12 33.41
CA MET A 126 -6.68 7.41 34.45
C MET A 126 -7.22 8.50 35.39
N ASP A 127 -6.59 8.67 36.53
CA ASP A 127 -6.86 9.82 37.40
C ASP A 127 -6.33 11.12 36.77
N THR A 128 -6.86 12.26 37.18
CA THR A 128 -6.53 13.57 36.56
C THR A 128 -5.07 14.01 36.73
N ASP A 129 -4.31 13.38 37.61
CA ASP A 129 -2.87 13.61 37.78
C ASP A 129 -1.98 12.67 36.94
N GLY A 130 -2.60 11.71 36.23
CA GLY A 130 -1.95 10.69 35.40
C GLY A 130 -1.78 9.33 36.07
N SER A 131 -2.16 9.14 37.34
CA SER A 131 -2.04 7.85 38.02
C SER A 131 -3.16 6.86 37.69
N ASP A 132 -2.97 5.61 38.12
CA ASP A 132 -3.99 4.55 38.09
C ASP A 132 -4.64 4.30 36.73
N SER A 133 -3.85 4.43 35.66
CA SER A 133 -4.30 4.14 34.29
C SER A 133 -4.71 2.68 34.10
N TYR A 134 -5.86 2.44 33.47
CA TYR A 134 -6.33 1.12 33.08
C TYR A 134 -7.13 1.12 31.77
N GLN A 135 -7.05 0.00 31.07
CA GLN A 135 -7.70 -0.21 29.78
C GLN A 135 -9.17 -0.61 29.95
N VAL A 136 -10.10 0.17 29.36
CA VAL A 136 -11.55 -0.12 29.39
C VAL A 136 -11.92 -1.12 28.29
N THR A 137 -11.40 -0.92 27.09
CA THR A 137 -11.75 -1.73 25.90
C THR A 137 -10.58 -2.55 25.42
N LYS A 138 -10.83 -3.75 24.88
CA LYS A 138 -9.79 -4.74 24.56
C LYS A 138 -9.86 -5.19 23.09
N GLU A 139 -10.14 -4.25 22.19
CA GLU A 139 -10.19 -4.54 20.75
C GLU A 139 -8.79 -4.89 20.24
N LYS A 140 -8.69 -6.00 19.51
CA LYS A 140 -7.42 -6.55 18.99
C LYS A 140 -7.23 -6.37 17.48
N PHE A 141 -8.12 -5.64 16.82
CA PHE A 141 -8.08 -5.44 15.37
C PHE A 141 -8.86 -4.20 14.93
N ARG A 142 -9.95 -3.91 15.63
CA ARG A 142 -10.75 -2.69 15.44
C ARG A 142 -10.04 -1.53 16.14
N LEU A 143 -10.15 -0.33 15.56
CA LEU A 143 -9.67 0.90 16.17
C LEU A 143 -10.83 1.54 16.94
N LEU A 144 -10.60 1.86 18.21
CA LEU A 144 -11.57 2.49 19.08
C LEU A 144 -11.04 3.83 19.59
N ASN A 145 -11.78 4.92 19.40
CA ASN A 145 -11.33 6.27 19.75
C ASN A 145 -12.49 7.23 20.09
N ASN A 146 -12.16 8.49 20.42
CA ASN A 146 -13.08 9.59 20.75
C ASN A 146 -14.14 9.20 21.80
N ALA A 147 -13.70 8.71 22.96
CA ALA A 147 -14.63 8.42 24.06
C ALA A 147 -15.15 9.69 24.73
N VAL A 148 -16.43 9.68 25.12
CA VAL A 148 -17.08 10.74 25.91
C VAL A 148 -17.88 10.12 27.06
N TRP A 149 -17.82 10.75 28.23
CA TRP A 149 -18.54 10.30 29.41
C TRP A 149 -20.05 10.51 29.29
N SER A 150 -20.82 9.53 29.76
CA SER A 150 -22.22 9.76 30.09
C SER A 150 -22.35 10.73 31.27
N PRO A 151 -23.43 11.53 31.37
CA PRO A 151 -23.59 12.51 32.44
C PRO A 151 -23.54 11.92 33.87
N ASP A 152 -23.88 10.64 34.03
CA ASP A 152 -23.83 9.92 35.30
C ASP A 152 -22.44 9.38 35.66
N GLY A 153 -21.45 9.51 34.77
CA GLY A 153 -20.06 9.07 34.98
C GLY A 153 -19.85 7.56 34.99
N ASN A 154 -20.83 6.74 34.59
CA ASN A 154 -20.71 5.27 34.61
C ASN A 154 -20.35 4.67 33.24
N TYR A 155 -20.62 5.38 32.15
CA TYR A 155 -20.45 4.88 30.80
C TYR A 155 -19.64 5.83 29.92
N LEU A 156 -19.08 5.25 28.84
CA LEU A 156 -18.35 5.95 27.79
C LEU A 156 -18.99 5.61 26.44
N ALA A 157 -19.41 6.62 25.68
CA ALA A 157 -19.73 6.45 24.27
C ALA A 157 -18.45 6.66 23.45
N ALA A 158 -18.11 5.70 22.59
CA ALA A 158 -16.89 5.74 21.78
C ALA A 158 -17.17 5.25 20.36
N ARG A 159 -16.27 5.59 19.45
CA ARG A 159 -16.35 5.22 18.05
C ARG A 159 -15.53 3.96 17.79
N LYS A 160 -16.13 2.97 17.12
CA LYS A 160 -15.50 1.70 16.73
C LYS A 160 -15.43 1.54 15.22
N HIS A 161 -14.22 1.43 14.68
CA HIS A 161 -13.97 1.26 13.25
C HIS A 161 -13.86 -0.19 12.79
N PHE A 162 -14.46 -0.48 11.64
CA PHE A 162 -14.45 -1.81 11.05
C PHE A 162 -13.70 -1.86 9.72
N THR A 163 -12.46 -2.35 9.73
CA THR A 163 -11.73 -2.73 8.51
C THR A 163 -12.45 -3.81 7.71
N GLY A 164 -12.68 -3.53 6.42
CA GLY A 164 -13.23 -4.44 5.40
C GLY A 164 -12.17 -4.79 4.35
N THR A 165 -12.55 -4.80 3.07
CA THR A 165 -11.59 -4.87 1.95
C THR A 165 -10.79 -3.59 1.76
N ARG A 166 -11.33 -2.45 2.22
CA ARG A 166 -10.58 -1.22 2.46
C ARG A 166 -10.06 -1.18 3.90
N SER A 167 -8.82 -0.75 4.07
CA SER A 167 -8.13 -0.71 5.36
C SER A 167 -8.73 0.31 6.33
N LEU A 168 -9.20 1.45 5.81
CA LEU A 168 -9.84 2.53 6.55
C LEU A 168 -11.36 2.42 6.39
N GLY A 169 -11.99 1.64 7.26
CA GLY A 169 -13.41 1.33 7.18
C GLY A 169 -14.30 2.19 8.06
N ALA A 170 -15.61 2.12 7.81
CA ALA A 170 -16.61 2.92 8.50
C ALA A 170 -16.71 2.63 10.02
N GLY A 171 -17.04 3.67 10.78
CA GLY A 171 -17.25 3.62 12.23
C GLY A 171 -18.69 3.27 12.65
N GLU A 172 -18.85 2.90 13.91
CA GLU A 172 -20.13 2.78 14.63
C GLU A 172 -19.97 3.40 16.02
N ILE A 173 -21.07 3.85 16.65
CA ILE A 173 -21.08 4.35 18.03
C ILE A 173 -21.43 3.20 18.99
N TRP A 174 -20.62 3.06 20.03
CA TRP A 174 -20.72 2.01 21.04
C TRP A 174 -20.65 2.60 22.44
N LEU A 175 -21.40 2.01 23.38
CA LEU A 175 -21.44 2.37 24.79
C LEU A 175 -20.72 1.31 25.63
N TYR A 176 -19.82 1.73 26.51
CA TYR A 176 -19.04 0.87 27.39
C TYR A 176 -19.24 1.30 28.84
N HIS A 177 -19.34 0.36 29.78
CA HIS A 177 -19.26 0.71 31.20
C HIS A 177 -17.80 1.03 31.56
N LYS A 178 -17.56 1.97 32.49
CA LYS A 178 -16.20 2.39 32.86
C LYS A 178 -15.31 1.29 33.42
N SER A 179 -15.89 0.19 33.89
CA SER A 179 -15.16 -1.01 34.34
C SER A 179 -14.85 -2.00 33.21
N GLY A 180 -15.21 -1.70 31.97
CA GLY A 180 -15.00 -2.53 30.78
C GLY A 180 -16.20 -3.38 30.36
N GLY A 181 -15.94 -4.38 29.52
CA GLY A 181 -16.93 -5.25 28.87
C GLY A 181 -16.85 -5.18 27.34
N ASN A 182 -17.71 -5.93 26.64
CA ASN A 182 -17.70 -5.98 25.16
C ASN A 182 -18.42 -4.79 24.48
N GLY A 183 -19.05 -3.92 25.27
CA GLY A 183 -19.80 -2.76 24.80
C GLY A 183 -21.19 -3.10 24.25
N ILE A 184 -22.01 -2.07 24.12
CA ILE A 184 -23.36 -2.09 23.55
C ILE A 184 -23.35 -1.21 22.30
N LYS A 185 -23.74 -1.76 21.16
CA LYS A 185 -23.83 -1.00 19.91
C LYS A 185 -25.05 -0.08 19.94
N LEU A 186 -24.84 1.21 19.69
CA LEU A 186 -25.92 2.21 19.64
C LEU A 186 -26.48 2.40 18.24
N ASN A 187 -25.67 2.26 17.19
CA ASN A 187 -26.14 2.37 15.80
C ASN A 187 -25.45 1.37 14.86
N LYS A 188 -26.01 1.22 13.65
CA LYS A 188 -25.37 0.48 12.56
C LYS A 188 -24.78 1.46 11.58
N ARG A 189 -23.58 1.17 11.07
CA ARG A 189 -23.02 1.90 9.92
C ARG A 189 -23.93 1.73 8.69
N PRO A 190 -24.08 2.77 7.85
CA PRO A 190 -24.93 2.70 6.65
C PRO A 190 -24.35 1.79 5.57
N ASN A 191 -23.02 1.68 5.49
CA ASN A 191 -22.28 0.73 4.65
C ASN A 191 -20.82 0.65 5.16
N GLU A 192 -19.95 -0.06 4.44
CA GLU A 192 -18.55 -0.28 4.84
C GLU A 192 -17.62 0.93 4.63
N GLN A 193 -18.07 2.00 3.95
CA GLN A 193 -17.20 3.11 3.54
C GLN A 193 -17.65 4.50 3.99
N LYS A 194 -18.92 4.72 4.30
CA LYS A 194 -19.42 6.02 4.78
C LYS A 194 -19.17 6.13 6.28
N ASP A 195 -18.36 7.12 6.63
CA ASP A 195 -17.79 7.24 7.94
C ASP A 195 -18.74 7.92 8.94
N LEU A 196 -18.63 7.55 10.21
CA LEU A 196 -19.38 8.15 11.33
C LEU A 196 -18.38 8.81 12.24
N GLY A 197 -18.53 10.09 12.55
CA GLY A 197 -17.66 10.82 13.47
C GLY A 197 -18.14 10.72 14.92
N GLU A 198 -18.12 11.85 15.62
CA GLU A 198 -17.71 11.86 17.02
C GLU A 198 -18.88 12.01 18.00
N PRO A 199 -18.94 11.18 19.06
CA PRO A 199 -20.08 11.15 19.96
C PRO A 199 -20.13 12.35 20.92
N ALA A 200 -21.33 12.80 21.28
CA ALA A 200 -21.55 13.75 22.37
C ALA A 200 -22.90 13.49 23.07
N PHE A 201 -22.93 13.52 24.40
CA PHE A 201 -24.19 13.39 25.15
C PHE A 201 -24.91 14.73 25.29
N THR A 202 -26.24 14.70 25.32
CA THR A 202 -27.02 15.78 25.92
C THR A 202 -26.86 15.77 27.45
N PRO A 203 -26.99 16.92 28.15
CA PRO A 203 -26.81 16.99 29.60
C PRO A 203 -27.73 16.06 30.41
N ASP A 204 -28.95 15.82 29.93
CA ASP A 204 -29.91 14.86 30.50
C ASP A 204 -29.55 13.39 30.22
N GLY A 205 -28.58 13.14 29.34
CA GLY A 205 -28.17 11.83 28.90
C GLY A 205 -29.16 11.11 28.00
N GLN A 206 -30.27 11.72 27.57
CA GLN A 206 -31.25 11.05 26.71
C GLN A 206 -30.68 10.77 25.31
N TYR A 207 -29.95 11.73 24.73
CA TYR A 207 -29.47 11.64 23.36
C TYR A 207 -27.95 11.48 23.29
N VAL A 208 -27.50 10.70 22.29
CA VAL A 208 -26.10 10.67 21.84
C VAL A 208 -26.03 11.23 20.43
N LEU A 209 -25.39 12.38 20.28
CA LEU A 209 -25.13 13.00 18.99
C LEU A 209 -23.91 12.38 18.33
N PHE A 210 -23.90 12.34 16.99
CA PHE A 210 -22.72 11.95 16.21
C PHE A 210 -22.78 12.55 14.80
N SER A 211 -21.63 12.83 14.20
CA SER A 211 -21.57 13.25 12.79
C SER A 211 -21.55 12.03 11.85
N ARG A 212 -22.04 12.14 10.62
CA ARG A 212 -21.99 11.06 9.62
C ARG A 212 -21.84 11.58 8.20
N ASP A 213 -20.95 10.97 7.43
CA ASP A 213 -20.82 11.16 5.99
C ASP A 213 -22.12 10.72 5.31
N SER A 214 -22.86 11.70 4.80
CA SER A 214 -24.18 11.52 4.19
C SER A 214 -24.18 11.83 2.70
N THR A 215 -22.99 11.85 2.08
CA THR A 215 -22.85 11.93 0.62
C THR A 215 -23.50 10.72 -0.07
N PRO A 216 -24.07 10.88 -1.29
CA PRO A 216 -24.74 9.79 -2.00
C PRO A 216 -23.84 8.56 -2.26
N GLY A 217 -24.47 7.44 -2.58
CA GLY A 217 -23.77 6.21 -2.98
C GLY A 217 -23.19 5.38 -1.83
N ARG A 218 -22.43 4.33 -2.18
CA ARG A 218 -21.92 3.32 -1.24
C ARG A 218 -20.40 3.33 -1.09
N TYR A 219 -19.72 4.19 -1.84
CA TYR A 219 -18.26 4.22 -1.91
C TYR A 219 -17.74 5.51 -1.29
N PHE A 220 -16.52 5.45 -0.77
CA PHE A 220 -15.76 6.60 -0.33
C PHE A 220 -15.23 7.38 -1.53
N GLU A 221 -15.25 8.70 -1.40
CA GLU A 221 -14.87 9.68 -2.41
C GLU A 221 -13.84 10.64 -1.79
N TYR A 222 -12.73 10.86 -2.48
CA TYR A 222 -11.78 11.91 -2.15
C TYR A 222 -12.26 13.27 -2.68
N SER A 223 -11.82 14.35 -2.05
CA SER A 223 -12.04 15.72 -2.56
C SER A 223 -13.52 16.03 -2.77
N LYS A 224 -14.35 15.59 -1.81
CA LYS A 224 -15.80 15.82 -1.84
C LYS A 224 -16.08 17.32 -1.91
N ASN A 225 -17.16 17.72 -2.58
CA ASN A 225 -17.48 19.13 -2.73
C ASN A 225 -17.89 19.74 -1.38
N SER A 226 -17.01 20.55 -0.79
CA SER A 226 -17.23 21.24 0.50
C SER A 226 -18.36 22.28 0.46
N ASN A 227 -18.85 22.65 -0.74
CA ASN A 227 -20.01 23.52 -0.89
C ASN A 227 -21.34 22.76 -0.86
N GLU A 228 -21.32 21.43 -0.77
CA GLU A 228 -22.50 20.56 -0.64
C GLU A 228 -22.65 20.03 0.79
N GLN A 229 -23.64 19.15 1.00
CA GLN A 229 -23.78 18.40 2.24
C GLN A 229 -22.80 17.22 2.26
N ILE A 230 -21.72 17.31 3.03
CA ILE A 230 -20.83 16.17 3.24
C ILE A 230 -21.25 15.38 4.48
N TYR A 231 -21.22 16.03 5.66
CA TYR A 231 -21.59 15.43 6.94
C TYR A 231 -22.87 16.03 7.49
N GLU A 232 -23.64 15.24 8.22
CA GLU A 232 -24.79 15.69 9.04
C GLU A 232 -24.59 15.26 10.49
N VAL A 233 -25.20 15.98 11.44
CA VAL A 233 -25.29 15.57 12.84
C VAL A 233 -26.59 14.84 13.08
N PHE A 234 -26.48 13.62 13.58
CA PHE A 234 -27.58 12.76 14.00
C PHE A 234 -27.66 12.70 15.53
N ALA A 235 -28.85 12.45 16.04
CA ALA A 235 -29.09 12.13 17.44
C ALA A 235 -29.68 10.73 17.57
N ILE A 236 -29.13 9.93 18.49
CA ILE A 236 -29.67 8.64 18.90
C ILE A 236 -30.46 8.85 20.18
N ASP A 237 -31.77 8.63 20.18
CA ASP A 237 -32.57 8.57 21.40
C ASP A 237 -32.26 7.24 22.13
N ARG A 238 -31.72 7.29 23.35
CA ARG A 238 -31.35 6.09 24.11
C ARG A 238 -32.54 5.33 24.69
N ASN A 239 -33.71 5.96 24.77
CA ASN A 239 -34.93 5.32 25.27
C ASN A 239 -35.62 4.50 24.19
N THR A 240 -35.66 5.01 22.95
CA THR A 240 -36.34 4.33 21.82
C THR A 240 -35.40 3.60 20.86
N GLY A 241 -34.14 4.06 20.76
CA GLY A 241 -33.17 3.63 19.75
C GLY A 241 -33.33 4.33 18.40
N ASP A 242 -34.24 5.29 18.28
CA ASP A 242 -34.46 6.04 17.04
C ASP A 242 -33.27 6.96 16.72
N ILE A 243 -33.03 7.15 15.43
CA ILE A 243 -31.96 7.99 14.92
C ILE A 243 -32.56 9.03 14.00
N GLU A 244 -32.37 10.30 14.33
CA GLU A 244 -32.87 11.44 13.56
C GLU A 244 -31.77 12.46 13.25
N THR A 245 -31.93 13.20 12.17
CA THR A 245 -31.02 14.30 11.81
C THR A 245 -31.38 15.53 12.62
N TRP A 246 -30.43 16.09 13.37
CA TRP A 246 -30.61 17.35 14.12
C TRP A 246 -29.98 18.55 13.40
N ILE A 247 -28.86 18.35 12.71
CA ILE A 247 -28.18 19.44 11.98
C ILE A 247 -27.78 18.95 10.59
N SER A 248 -28.25 19.65 9.57
CA SER A 248 -27.87 19.48 8.17
C SER A 248 -27.73 20.86 7.51
N GLY A 249 -27.39 20.90 6.24
CA GLY A 249 -27.12 22.08 5.45
C GLY A 249 -25.79 22.05 4.70
N GLN A 250 -25.69 22.97 3.74
CA GLN A 250 -24.47 23.25 2.97
C GLN A 250 -23.24 23.39 3.88
N GLY A 251 -22.10 22.81 3.45
CA GLY A 251 -20.84 22.85 4.18
C GLY A 251 -20.70 21.79 5.25
N GLY A 252 -21.74 20.96 5.43
CA GLY A 252 -21.79 19.90 6.42
C GLY A 252 -21.90 20.40 7.87
N ALA A 253 -22.08 19.46 8.79
CA ALA A 253 -22.05 19.70 10.23
C ALA A 253 -21.29 18.55 10.90
N VAL A 254 -20.23 18.87 11.64
CA VAL A 254 -19.37 17.89 12.33
C VAL A 254 -19.02 18.35 13.74
N ARG A 255 -18.45 17.44 14.54
CA ARG A 255 -17.99 17.68 15.92
C ARG A 255 -19.06 18.39 16.79
N PRO A 256 -20.27 17.81 16.96
CA PRO A 256 -21.30 18.41 17.81
C PRO A 256 -20.88 18.38 19.28
N THR A 257 -21.09 19.47 20.01
CA THR A 257 -20.87 19.56 21.47
C THR A 257 -21.99 20.39 22.11
N VAL A 258 -22.77 19.78 22.99
CA VAL A 258 -23.93 20.42 23.63
C VAL A 258 -23.48 21.27 24.82
N SER A 259 -24.10 22.44 25.01
CA SER A 259 -23.84 23.30 26.18
C SER A 259 -24.29 22.60 27.48
N PRO A 260 -23.63 22.86 28.63
CA PRO A 260 -24.02 22.29 29.93
C PRO A 260 -25.48 22.57 30.31
N ASP A 261 -26.03 23.74 29.96
CA ASP A 261 -27.44 24.08 30.17
C ASP A 261 -28.41 23.46 29.15
N GLY A 262 -27.88 22.77 28.13
CA GLY A 262 -28.66 22.06 27.12
C GLY A 262 -29.36 22.96 26.10
N LYS A 263 -29.07 24.26 26.04
CA LYS A 263 -29.74 25.20 25.12
C LYS A 263 -29.08 25.32 23.75
N PHE A 264 -27.77 25.11 23.67
CA PHE A 264 -27.02 25.29 22.44
C PHE A 264 -26.28 24.01 22.02
N ILE A 265 -26.11 23.84 20.71
CA ILE A 265 -25.18 22.87 20.14
C ILE A 265 -24.11 23.64 19.37
N ALA A 266 -22.86 23.52 19.80
CA ALA A 266 -21.72 23.99 19.05
C ALA A 266 -21.29 22.93 18.03
N PHE A 267 -20.98 23.33 16.80
CA PHE A 267 -20.55 22.42 15.74
C PHE A 267 -19.66 23.13 14.72
N VAL A 268 -18.95 22.38 13.89
CA VAL A 268 -18.12 22.90 12.80
C VAL A 268 -18.84 22.72 11.47
N ARG A 269 -18.83 23.77 10.64
CA ARG A 269 -19.39 23.79 9.28
C ARG A 269 -18.44 24.55 8.35
N ARG A 270 -18.44 24.18 7.07
CA ARG A 270 -17.74 24.92 6.02
C ARG A 270 -18.56 26.09 5.49
N ILE A 271 -17.93 27.25 5.37
CA ILE A 271 -18.36 28.32 4.48
C ILE A 271 -17.33 28.37 3.36
N ARG A 272 -17.66 27.78 2.20
CA ARG A 272 -16.70 27.52 1.12
C ARG A 272 -15.47 26.76 1.66
N GLU A 273 -14.27 27.27 1.48
CA GLU A 273 -13.01 26.68 1.93
C GLU A 273 -12.76 26.84 3.44
N LYS A 274 -13.57 27.62 4.19
CA LYS A 274 -13.27 27.96 5.59
C LYS A 274 -14.10 27.15 6.57
N SER A 275 -13.43 26.37 7.43
CA SER A 275 -14.08 25.79 8.60
C SER A 275 -14.49 26.91 9.56
N THR A 276 -15.69 26.82 10.12
CA THR A 276 -16.30 27.84 10.96
C THR A 276 -17.00 27.19 12.14
N LEU A 277 -16.81 27.73 13.33
CA LEU A 277 -17.55 27.35 14.53
C LEU A 277 -18.94 28.01 14.51
N TYR A 278 -19.97 27.18 14.63
CA TYR A 278 -21.38 27.57 14.65
C TYR A 278 -22.02 27.22 16.00
N LEU A 279 -23.08 27.95 16.32
CA LEU A 279 -24.06 27.56 17.33
C LEU A 279 -25.41 27.29 16.66
N GLN A 280 -26.11 26.26 17.15
CA GLN A 280 -27.54 26.05 16.93
C GLN A 280 -28.26 26.26 18.28
N ASP A 281 -29.25 27.14 18.31
CA ASP A 281 -30.22 27.24 19.40
C ASP A 281 -31.21 26.06 19.32
N ARG A 282 -31.32 25.25 20.37
CA ARG A 282 -32.10 24.00 20.35
C ARG A 282 -33.60 24.20 20.39
N GLU A 283 -34.08 25.36 20.84
CA GLU A 283 -35.52 25.64 20.92
C GLU A 283 -36.04 26.14 19.57
N SER A 284 -35.33 27.10 18.97
CA SER A 284 -35.72 27.74 17.71
C SER A 284 -35.17 27.07 16.46
N GLY A 285 -34.08 26.29 16.59
CA GLY A 285 -33.31 25.75 15.47
C GLY A 285 -32.43 26.79 14.76
N ALA A 286 -32.31 28.01 15.28
CA ALA A 286 -31.54 29.07 14.65
C ALA A 286 -30.03 28.75 14.67
N GLU A 287 -29.39 28.84 13.50
CA GLU A 287 -27.95 28.56 13.33
C GLU A 287 -27.17 29.82 12.98
N PHE A 288 -26.07 30.09 13.67
CA PHE A 288 -25.23 31.26 13.38
C PHE A 288 -23.74 31.01 13.63
N PRO A 289 -22.86 31.59 12.79
CA PRO A 289 -21.42 31.48 12.98
C PRO A 289 -20.96 32.37 14.14
N ILE A 290 -20.05 31.85 14.96
CA ILE A 290 -19.41 32.59 16.05
C ILE A 290 -17.90 32.79 15.83
N TYR A 291 -17.23 31.91 15.09
CA TYR A 291 -15.80 32.06 14.77
C TYR A 291 -15.41 31.48 13.42
N LYS A 292 -14.86 32.29 12.51
CA LYS A 292 -14.50 31.90 11.12
C LYS A 292 -13.02 31.58 10.91
N GLY A 293 -12.23 31.60 11.98
CA GLY A 293 -10.77 31.44 11.93
C GLY A 293 -10.27 30.03 12.22
N LEU A 294 -11.14 29.01 12.16
CA LEU A 294 -10.71 27.62 12.34
C LEU A 294 -9.83 27.17 11.17
N GLU A 295 -9.02 26.13 11.41
CA GLU A 295 -8.26 25.50 10.33
C GLU A 295 -9.10 24.54 9.50
N ARG A 296 -8.56 24.11 8.35
CA ARG A 296 -9.20 23.13 7.47
C ARG A 296 -9.53 21.85 8.25
N ASP A 297 -10.81 21.48 8.27
CA ASP A 297 -11.27 20.18 8.77
C ASP A 297 -11.01 19.04 7.77
N MET A 298 -11.27 17.79 8.19
CA MET A 298 -11.06 16.59 7.39
C MET A 298 -12.33 16.10 6.64
N GLN A 299 -13.35 16.93 6.41
CA GLN A 299 -14.60 16.50 5.77
C GLN A 299 -14.39 15.88 4.36
N GLU A 300 -13.35 16.30 3.64
CA GLU A 300 -13.06 15.88 2.26
C GLU A 300 -12.14 14.65 2.15
N THR A 301 -11.81 14.01 3.26
CA THR A 301 -10.91 12.84 3.33
C THR A 301 -11.34 11.84 4.41
N TRP A 302 -10.50 10.86 4.75
CA TRP A 302 -10.73 10.00 5.93
C TRP A 302 -10.44 10.74 7.22
N ALA A 303 -11.29 10.50 8.21
CA ALA A 303 -11.24 11.16 9.50
C ALA A 303 -11.35 10.14 10.64
N ILE A 304 -10.49 9.10 10.65
CA ILE A 304 -10.54 7.99 11.64
C ILE A 304 -10.39 8.49 13.09
N HIS A 305 -9.61 9.54 13.32
CA HIS A 305 -9.46 10.17 14.65
C HIS A 305 -10.37 11.40 14.84
N GLY A 306 -11.39 11.55 14.00
CA GLY A 306 -12.34 12.67 14.00
C GLY A 306 -12.03 13.72 12.93
N VAL A 307 -13.02 14.54 12.61
CA VAL A 307 -13.06 15.47 11.48
C VAL A 307 -12.44 16.84 11.84
N TYR A 308 -12.57 17.27 13.09
CA TYR A 308 -11.90 18.45 13.67
C TYR A 308 -11.53 18.17 15.12
N PRO A 309 -10.50 18.78 15.73
CA PRO A 309 -10.16 18.52 17.14
C PRO A 309 -11.28 18.80 18.14
N ASN A 310 -11.22 18.17 19.31
CA ASN A 310 -12.18 18.43 20.40
C ASN A 310 -12.11 19.89 20.85
N PHE A 311 -13.28 20.45 21.18
CA PHE A 311 -13.45 21.71 21.88
C PHE A 311 -14.49 21.52 22.98
N ALA A 312 -14.52 22.43 23.96
CA ALA A 312 -15.32 22.26 25.16
C ALA A 312 -16.00 23.55 25.60
N TRP A 313 -17.17 23.42 26.21
CA TRP A 313 -17.87 24.52 26.87
C TRP A 313 -17.28 24.76 28.26
N THR A 314 -17.26 26.01 28.70
CA THR A 314 -17.09 26.30 30.13
C THR A 314 -18.35 25.87 30.90
N PRO A 315 -18.23 25.47 32.18
CA PRO A 315 -19.38 24.95 32.96
C PRO A 315 -20.55 25.93 33.09
N ASP A 316 -20.31 27.23 32.95
CA ASP A 316 -21.33 28.29 32.97
C ASP A 316 -22.09 28.46 31.65
N SER A 317 -21.78 27.66 30.62
CA SER A 317 -22.34 27.73 29.26
C SER A 317 -22.10 29.05 28.52
N LYS A 318 -21.19 29.91 28.99
CA LYS A 318 -20.95 31.23 28.37
C LYS A 318 -19.82 31.24 27.36
N ASN A 319 -18.87 30.31 27.48
CA ASN A 319 -17.69 30.31 26.63
C ASN A 319 -17.41 28.93 26.03
N ILE A 320 -16.74 28.95 24.89
CA ILE A 320 -16.19 27.75 24.26
C ILE A 320 -14.67 27.90 24.21
N VAL A 321 -13.95 26.89 24.66
CA VAL A 321 -12.50 26.75 24.52
C VAL A 321 -12.22 25.81 23.36
N PHE A 322 -11.34 26.20 22.44
CA PHE A 322 -11.08 25.46 21.19
C PHE A 322 -9.66 25.68 20.66
N TRP A 323 -9.18 24.72 19.87
CA TRP A 323 -7.95 24.87 19.10
C TRP A 323 -8.21 25.54 17.75
N ALA A 324 -7.37 26.53 17.39
CA ALA A 324 -7.32 27.10 16.05
C ALA A 324 -5.96 27.74 15.79
N LYS A 325 -5.42 27.50 14.59
CA LYS A 325 -4.18 28.11 14.08
C LYS A 325 -2.99 27.93 15.03
N GLY A 326 -2.79 26.71 15.52
CA GLY A 326 -1.69 26.39 16.42
C GLY A 326 -1.94 26.77 17.89
N LYS A 327 -3.00 27.52 18.21
CA LYS A 327 -3.23 28.12 19.53
C LYS A 327 -4.53 27.61 20.16
N ILE A 328 -4.63 27.79 21.48
CA ILE A 328 -5.86 27.57 22.25
C ILE A 328 -6.55 28.92 22.42
N HIS A 329 -7.84 28.97 22.13
CA HIS A 329 -8.67 30.17 22.22
C HIS A 329 -9.87 29.93 23.11
N LYS A 330 -10.40 31.02 23.67
CA LYS A 330 -11.69 31.08 24.35
C LYS A 330 -12.55 32.12 23.65
N ILE A 331 -13.80 31.77 23.34
CA ILE A 331 -14.80 32.70 22.79
C ILE A 331 -15.99 32.79 23.73
N ASP A 332 -16.43 34.01 24.03
CA ASP A 332 -17.70 34.28 24.70
C ASP A 332 -18.84 34.29 23.66
N ILE A 333 -19.91 33.53 23.90
CA ILE A 333 -20.94 33.29 22.87
C ILE A 333 -21.84 34.49 22.59
N ASP A 334 -21.99 35.39 23.55
CA ASP A 334 -22.88 36.55 23.46
C ASP A 334 -22.16 37.72 22.78
N SER A 335 -20.99 38.09 23.31
CA SER A 335 -20.16 39.19 22.79
C SER A 335 -19.39 38.82 21.53
N LYS A 336 -19.07 37.52 21.35
CA LYS A 336 -18.16 36.98 20.32
C LYS A 336 -16.71 37.44 20.48
N ASP A 337 -16.34 37.93 21.65
CA ASP A 337 -14.96 38.28 21.97
C ASP A 337 -14.12 37.01 22.06
N VAL A 338 -12.95 37.04 21.40
CA VAL A 338 -12.00 35.92 21.35
C VAL A 338 -10.73 36.30 22.08
N ALA A 339 -10.30 35.45 23.01
CA ALA A 339 -9.04 35.59 23.72
C ALA A 339 -8.17 34.34 23.54
N GLU A 340 -6.88 34.52 23.29
CA GLU A 340 -5.91 33.42 23.32
C GLU A 340 -5.68 32.98 24.78
N ILE A 341 -5.67 31.67 25.01
CA ILE A 341 -5.17 31.07 26.25
C ILE A 341 -3.73 30.62 25.98
N PRO A 342 -2.72 31.32 26.51
CA PRO A 342 -1.34 31.02 26.21
C PRO A 342 -0.94 29.67 26.81
N PHE A 343 -0.20 28.86 26.06
CA PHE A 343 0.41 27.64 26.58
C PHE A 343 1.87 27.56 26.17
N SER A 344 2.67 26.85 26.96
CA SER A 344 4.03 26.45 26.57
C SER A 344 4.30 25.01 27.00
N VAL A 345 4.92 24.24 26.12
CA VAL A 345 5.42 22.89 26.40
C VAL A 345 6.94 22.89 26.19
N THR A 346 7.68 22.38 27.17
CA THR A 346 9.10 22.05 27.07
C THR A 346 9.28 20.61 27.52
N ASP A 347 9.53 19.71 26.58
CA ASP A 347 9.51 18.27 26.81
C ASP A 347 10.40 17.51 25.82
N LYS A 348 10.39 16.18 25.91
CA LYS A 348 11.08 15.28 25.00
C LYS A 348 10.15 14.22 24.45
N ARG A 349 10.45 13.71 23.25
CA ARG A 349 9.76 12.57 22.64
C ARG A 349 10.73 11.45 22.35
N GLU A 350 10.49 10.29 22.95
CA GLU A 350 11.27 9.09 22.66
C GLU A 350 10.96 8.60 21.24
N MET A 351 12.00 8.32 20.45
CA MET A 351 11.90 7.85 19.07
C MET A 351 12.80 6.65 18.81
N ARG A 352 12.67 6.04 17.63
CA ARG A 352 13.57 5.00 17.12
C ARG A 352 14.25 5.47 15.85
N GLU A 353 15.50 5.04 15.64
CA GLU A 353 16.23 5.40 14.43
C GLU A 353 15.53 4.86 13.18
N ALA A 354 15.40 5.73 12.18
CA ALA A 354 14.88 5.40 10.87
C ALA A 354 15.78 4.38 10.16
N ILE A 355 15.17 3.40 9.49
CA ILE A 355 15.92 2.36 8.79
C ILE A 355 16.53 2.94 7.51
N THR A 356 17.84 2.77 7.37
CA THR A 356 18.61 3.11 6.17
C THR A 356 19.42 1.90 5.71
N ILE A 357 19.64 1.81 4.40
CA ILE A 357 20.49 0.79 3.79
C ILE A 357 21.35 1.43 2.71
N ASN A 358 22.43 0.77 2.33
CA ASN A 358 23.21 1.11 1.13
C ASN A 358 23.07 -0.05 0.13
N GLN A 359 22.96 0.28 -1.15
CA GLN A 359 22.83 -0.70 -2.22
C GLN A 359 23.32 -0.16 -3.56
N GLU A 360 23.89 -1.04 -4.37
CA GLU A 360 24.34 -0.73 -5.72
C GLU A 360 23.14 -0.61 -6.67
N ALA A 361 23.08 0.48 -7.43
CA ALA A 361 21.96 0.71 -8.34
C ALA A 361 22.03 -0.17 -9.60
N ALA A 362 23.24 -0.59 -9.98
CA ALA A 362 23.52 -1.32 -11.22
C ALA A 362 24.66 -2.35 -11.07
N PRO A 363 24.48 -3.41 -10.26
CA PRO A 363 25.49 -4.46 -10.13
C PRO A 363 25.79 -5.11 -11.49
N ALA A 364 27.08 -5.26 -11.81
CA ALA A 364 27.54 -5.83 -13.08
C ALA A 364 27.13 -7.30 -13.25
N ASP A 365 27.13 -8.06 -12.15
CA ASP A 365 26.70 -9.46 -12.09
C ASP A 365 25.62 -9.60 -11.02
N PHE A 366 24.58 -10.39 -11.28
CA PHE A 366 23.54 -10.69 -10.31
C PHE A 366 22.92 -12.07 -10.54
N ASN A 367 22.29 -12.64 -9.52
CA ASN A 367 21.44 -13.81 -9.67
C ASN A 367 19.99 -13.37 -9.88
N ALA A 368 19.33 -13.87 -10.92
CA ALA A 368 17.90 -13.66 -11.10
C ALA A 368 17.14 -14.33 -9.94
N LYS A 369 16.32 -13.54 -9.25
CA LYS A 369 15.53 -13.95 -8.08
C LYS A 369 14.07 -14.21 -8.43
N MET A 370 13.56 -13.61 -9.51
CA MET A 370 12.17 -13.79 -9.95
C MET A 370 12.02 -14.98 -10.91
N LEU A 371 12.02 -16.20 -10.35
CA LEU A 371 11.78 -17.43 -11.10
C LEU A 371 10.27 -17.75 -11.16
N ARG A 372 9.66 -17.59 -12.34
CA ARG A 372 8.21 -17.64 -12.52
C ARG A 372 7.72 -19.00 -13.00
N TRP A 373 6.55 -19.40 -12.51
CA TRP A 373 5.87 -20.67 -12.82
C TRP A 373 6.77 -21.90 -12.69
N MET A 374 7.56 -21.95 -11.62
CA MET A 374 8.43 -23.09 -11.36
C MET A 374 7.61 -24.38 -11.23
N GLN A 375 8.04 -25.45 -11.90
CA GLN A 375 7.39 -26.76 -11.89
C GLN A 375 8.46 -27.85 -11.82
N VAL A 376 8.21 -28.88 -11.01
CA VAL A 376 9.06 -30.09 -10.95
C VAL A 376 8.57 -31.13 -11.96
N SER A 377 9.48 -31.85 -12.60
CA SER A 377 9.13 -32.92 -13.53
C SER A 377 8.41 -34.07 -12.81
N PRO A 378 7.55 -34.83 -13.51
CA PRO A 378 6.83 -35.94 -12.90
C PRO A 378 7.73 -36.98 -12.20
N ASN A 379 8.94 -37.20 -12.70
CA ASN A 379 9.93 -38.09 -12.11
C ASN A 379 10.77 -37.47 -10.96
N GLY A 380 10.54 -36.21 -10.61
CA GLY A 380 11.23 -35.50 -9.53
C GLY A 380 12.68 -35.08 -9.81
N LYS A 381 13.23 -35.37 -11.00
CA LYS A 381 14.66 -35.19 -11.29
C LYS A 381 15.05 -33.82 -11.84
N THR A 382 14.09 -33.03 -12.32
CA THR A 382 14.35 -31.75 -12.98
C THR A 382 13.27 -30.74 -12.63
N ALA A 383 13.57 -29.45 -12.73
CA ALA A 383 12.59 -28.38 -12.68
C ALA A 383 12.67 -27.51 -13.94
N ILE A 384 11.55 -26.87 -14.28
CA ILE A 384 11.47 -25.82 -15.30
C ILE A 384 10.90 -24.55 -14.69
N PHE A 385 11.30 -23.40 -15.23
CA PHE A 385 10.80 -22.09 -14.83
C PHE A 385 11.07 -21.07 -15.94
N GLN A 386 10.45 -19.90 -15.81
CA GLN A 386 10.72 -18.73 -16.66
C GLN A 386 11.52 -17.69 -15.89
N ALA A 387 12.55 -17.13 -16.50
CA ALA A 387 13.29 -15.97 -16.02
C ALA A 387 13.81 -15.16 -17.22
N LEU A 388 14.01 -13.85 -17.08
CA LEU A 388 14.61 -12.99 -18.14
C LEU A 388 13.93 -13.12 -19.53
N GLY A 389 12.63 -13.38 -19.58
CA GLY A 389 11.86 -13.60 -20.81
C GLY A 389 11.92 -15.02 -21.40
N TYR A 390 12.67 -15.96 -20.82
CA TYR A 390 12.93 -17.28 -21.41
C TYR A 390 12.73 -18.45 -20.44
N ILE A 391 12.54 -19.65 -20.99
CA ILE A 391 12.38 -20.88 -20.21
C ILE A 391 13.71 -21.59 -20.00
N TYR A 392 13.96 -21.98 -18.74
CA TYR A 392 15.12 -22.74 -18.31
C TYR A 392 14.71 -24.09 -17.73
N LYS A 393 15.62 -25.06 -17.83
CA LYS A 393 15.56 -26.38 -17.18
C LYS A 393 16.75 -26.53 -16.25
N VAL A 394 16.54 -27.12 -15.09
CA VAL A 394 17.60 -27.43 -14.12
C VAL A 394 17.45 -28.87 -13.62
N ASN A 395 18.57 -29.59 -13.45
CA ASN A 395 18.56 -30.90 -12.79
C ASN A 395 18.53 -30.70 -11.28
N LEU A 396 17.78 -31.52 -10.54
CA LEU A 396 17.68 -31.41 -9.09
C LEU A 396 18.56 -32.46 -8.39
N PRO A 397 19.14 -32.14 -7.21
CA PRO A 397 19.08 -30.84 -6.55
C PRO A 397 20.13 -29.84 -7.05
N ASP A 398 21.26 -30.30 -7.61
CA ASP A 398 22.48 -29.47 -7.76
C ASP A 398 22.83 -29.09 -9.22
N GLY A 399 21.86 -29.18 -10.14
CA GLY A 399 22.08 -28.82 -11.54
C GLY A 399 22.19 -27.32 -11.76
N LYS A 400 22.83 -26.92 -12.87
CA LYS A 400 22.82 -25.52 -13.33
C LYS A 400 21.66 -25.27 -14.29
N PRO A 401 20.94 -24.14 -14.20
CA PRO A 401 19.93 -23.77 -15.17
C PRO A 401 20.49 -23.71 -16.60
N GLN A 402 19.75 -24.31 -17.53
CA GLN A 402 20.05 -24.33 -18.95
C GLN A 402 18.84 -23.83 -19.73
N ARG A 403 19.07 -22.87 -20.62
CA ARG A 403 18.02 -22.35 -21.48
C ARG A 403 17.56 -23.45 -22.45
N ILE A 404 16.25 -23.64 -22.59
CA ILE A 404 15.68 -24.72 -23.40
C ILE A 404 15.61 -24.35 -24.90
N THR A 405 15.45 -23.06 -25.19
CA THR A 405 15.36 -22.52 -26.56
C THR A 405 16.55 -21.62 -26.88
N ASN A 406 16.82 -21.41 -28.17
CA ASN A 406 17.85 -20.49 -28.67
C ASN A 406 17.27 -19.26 -29.40
N GLN A 407 15.95 -19.08 -29.36
CA GLN A 407 15.26 -17.97 -30.03
C GLN A 407 15.53 -16.62 -29.34
N SER A 408 15.23 -15.48 -29.97
CA SER A 408 15.35 -14.17 -29.31
C SER A 408 14.30 -13.16 -29.76
N ASP A 409 13.35 -13.59 -30.58
CA ASP A 409 12.33 -12.76 -31.20
C ASP A 409 11.08 -12.61 -30.31
N HIS A 410 10.86 -13.50 -29.33
CA HIS A 410 9.69 -13.47 -28.45
C HIS A 410 10.02 -13.84 -27.01
N PHE A 411 9.15 -13.45 -26.09
CA PHE A 411 9.17 -13.95 -24.72
C PHE A 411 8.35 -15.23 -24.57
N GLU A 412 8.70 -16.04 -23.59
CA GLU A 412 8.12 -17.35 -23.31
C GLU A 412 7.53 -17.36 -21.90
N TYR A 413 6.30 -17.84 -21.72
CA TYR A 413 5.56 -17.75 -20.46
C TYR A 413 4.76 -19.03 -20.15
N TYR A 414 4.42 -19.22 -18.87
CA TYR A 414 3.60 -20.33 -18.36
C TYR A 414 4.09 -21.74 -18.79
N PRO A 415 5.37 -22.09 -18.60
CA PRO A 415 5.86 -23.43 -18.90
C PRO A 415 5.20 -24.50 -18.01
N ARG A 416 4.81 -25.61 -18.61
CA ARG A 416 4.32 -26.80 -17.89
C ARG A 416 4.81 -28.08 -18.53
N PHE A 417 5.21 -29.05 -17.72
CA PHE A 417 5.54 -30.39 -18.21
C PHE A 417 4.31 -31.10 -18.78
N SER A 418 4.52 -31.91 -19.82
CA SER A 418 3.56 -32.97 -20.15
C SER A 418 3.49 -33.98 -19.00
N PRO A 419 2.35 -34.68 -18.80
CA PRO A 419 2.22 -35.64 -17.70
C PRO A 419 3.26 -36.76 -17.69
N ASN A 420 3.83 -37.11 -18.84
CA ASN A 420 4.93 -38.08 -18.98
C ASN A 420 6.34 -37.46 -18.83
N GLY A 421 6.46 -36.14 -18.70
CA GLY A 421 7.73 -35.41 -18.56
C GLY A 421 8.58 -35.29 -19.82
N GLY A 422 8.14 -35.80 -20.97
CA GLY A 422 8.91 -35.83 -22.21
C GLY A 422 8.90 -34.52 -23.02
N SER A 423 7.99 -33.61 -22.70
CA SER A 423 7.84 -32.33 -23.39
C SER A 423 7.37 -31.23 -22.43
N ILE A 424 7.45 -29.99 -22.88
CA ILE A 424 6.84 -28.84 -22.22
C ILE A 424 5.82 -28.18 -23.14
N ILE A 425 4.74 -27.66 -22.56
CA ILE A 425 3.81 -26.75 -23.22
C ILE A 425 3.96 -25.36 -22.60
N TYR A 426 3.96 -24.32 -23.42
CA TYR A 426 4.12 -22.93 -22.98
C TYR A 426 3.44 -21.96 -23.95
N THR A 427 3.39 -20.70 -23.56
CA THR A 427 2.83 -19.59 -24.35
C THR A 427 3.91 -18.59 -24.72
N THR A 428 3.72 -17.81 -25.78
CA THR A 428 4.68 -16.81 -26.22
C THR A 428 4.07 -15.41 -26.26
N TRP A 429 4.92 -14.38 -26.35
CA TRP A 429 4.50 -13.03 -26.69
C TRP A 429 5.54 -12.32 -27.57
N ASN A 430 5.05 -11.70 -28.63
CA ASN A 430 5.78 -10.76 -29.47
C ASN A 430 4.84 -9.56 -29.72
N ASP A 431 5.33 -8.32 -29.64
CA ASP A 431 4.46 -7.14 -29.76
C ASP A 431 3.81 -7.00 -31.15
N LYS A 432 4.47 -7.52 -32.18
CA LYS A 432 4.02 -7.49 -33.59
C LYS A 432 3.18 -8.72 -33.95
N ASP A 433 3.71 -9.91 -33.67
CA ASP A 433 3.12 -11.19 -34.09
C ASP A 433 2.14 -11.77 -33.04
N LEU A 434 2.01 -11.10 -31.88
CA LEU A 434 1.21 -11.52 -30.72
C LEU A 434 1.67 -12.87 -30.16
N GLY A 435 0.85 -13.46 -29.30
CA GLY A 435 1.15 -14.72 -28.63
C GLY A 435 0.69 -15.97 -29.38
N SER A 436 1.39 -17.07 -29.11
CA SER A 436 1.08 -18.41 -29.60
C SER A 436 1.19 -19.44 -28.47
N VAL A 437 0.67 -20.65 -28.68
CA VAL A 437 0.88 -21.78 -27.77
C VAL A 437 1.76 -22.81 -28.45
N LYS A 438 2.82 -23.26 -27.76
CA LYS A 438 3.85 -24.15 -28.31
C LYS A 438 4.06 -25.38 -27.44
N ILE A 439 4.37 -26.50 -28.08
CA ILE A 439 4.90 -27.71 -27.45
C ILE A 439 6.36 -27.87 -27.87
N HIS A 440 7.25 -28.11 -26.92
CA HIS A 440 8.67 -28.37 -27.15
C HIS A 440 9.06 -29.74 -26.57
N SER A 441 9.65 -30.60 -27.41
CA SER A 441 10.16 -31.91 -27.02
C SER A 441 11.49 -31.79 -26.30
N LEU A 442 11.59 -32.37 -25.10
CA LEU A 442 12.83 -32.35 -24.31
C LEU A 442 13.83 -33.43 -24.75
N PHE A 443 13.47 -34.28 -25.71
CA PHE A 443 14.33 -35.36 -26.22
C PHE A 443 15.15 -34.92 -27.43
N ASP A 444 14.50 -34.26 -28.40
CA ASP A 444 15.09 -33.90 -29.69
C ASP A 444 15.02 -32.39 -30.01
N GLY A 445 14.49 -31.58 -29.09
CA GLY A 445 14.40 -30.13 -29.22
C GLY A 445 13.35 -29.64 -30.23
N ARG A 446 12.58 -30.55 -30.85
CA ARG A 446 11.56 -30.16 -31.84
C ARG A 446 10.44 -29.36 -31.18
N GLN A 447 10.02 -28.29 -31.85
CA GLN A 447 8.91 -27.43 -31.43
C GLN A 447 7.75 -27.45 -32.43
N ARG A 448 6.53 -27.28 -31.91
CA ARG A 448 5.30 -27.17 -32.71
C ARG A 448 4.36 -26.12 -32.13
N VAL A 449 3.93 -25.17 -32.95
CA VAL A 449 2.83 -24.25 -32.63
C VAL A 449 1.49 -25.00 -32.73
N ILE A 450 0.63 -24.86 -31.73
CA ILE A 450 -0.67 -25.56 -31.66
C ILE A 450 -1.88 -24.62 -31.70
N SER A 451 -1.70 -23.34 -31.41
CA SER A 451 -2.73 -22.32 -31.60
C SER A 451 -2.96 -22.06 -33.09
N GLN A 452 -4.21 -22.01 -33.54
CA GLN A 452 -4.55 -21.78 -34.95
C GLN A 452 -4.42 -20.30 -35.38
N LYS A 453 -4.45 -19.36 -34.44
CA LYS A 453 -4.37 -17.93 -34.69
C LYS A 453 -3.52 -17.22 -33.63
N PRO A 454 -2.94 -16.06 -33.94
CA PRO A 454 -2.33 -15.18 -32.94
C PRO A 454 -3.32 -14.80 -31.84
N GLY A 455 -2.83 -14.48 -30.65
CA GLY A 455 -3.69 -14.02 -29.55
C GLY A 455 -2.94 -13.79 -28.25
N HIS A 456 -3.70 -13.67 -27.15
CA HIS A 456 -3.15 -13.58 -25.81
C HIS A 456 -3.50 -14.86 -25.06
N TYR A 457 -2.50 -15.73 -24.90
CA TYR A 457 -2.71 -17.06 -24.33
C TYR A 457 -1.94 -17.19 -23.02
N VAL A 458 -2.57 -17.83 -22.04
CA VAL A 458 -1.99 -18.10 -20.71
C VAL A 458 -2.40 -19.49 -20.23
N ASN A 459 -1.72 -20.00 -19.21
CA ASN A 459 -2.07 -21.23 -18.48
C ASN A 459 -2.34 -22.48 -19.37
N PRO A 460 -1.38 -22.93 -20.21
CA PRO A 460 -1.57 -24.12 -21.04
C PRO A 460 -1.38 -25.44 -20.26
N SER A 461 -2.01 -26.51 -20.74
CA SER A 461 -1.88 -27.87 -20.20
C SER A 461 -2.10 -28.94 -21.28
N LEU A 462 -1.47 -30.10 -21.10
CA LEU A 462 -1.64 -31.29 -21.95
C LEU A 462 -2.41 -32.40 -21.23
N SER A 463 -3.17 -33.19 -21.99
CA SER A 463 -3.78 -34.44 -21.52
C SER A 463 -2.71 -35.50 -21.22
N ALA A 464 -3.05 -36.49 -20.39
CA ALA A 464 -2.13 -37.56 -19.99
C ALA A 464 -1.62 -38.37 -21.20
N ASP A 465 -2.47 -38.56 -22.20
CA ASP A 465 -2.14 -39.26 -23.45
C ASP A 465 -1.47 -38.37 -24.51
N GLY A 466 -1.31 -37.07 -24.23
CA GLY A 466 -0.68 -36.10 -25.14
C GLY A 466 -1.47 -35.84 -26.44
N LYS A 467 -2.75 -36.20 -26.52
CA LYS A 467 -3.58 -35.98 -27.72
C LYS A 467 -4.32 -34.64 -27.71
N ILE A 468 -4.61 -34.09 -26.53
CA ILE A 468 -5.40 -32.87 -26.38
C ILE A 468 -4.60 -31.85 -25.57
N ALA A 469 -4.67 -30.59 -25.97
CA ALA A 469 -4.19 -29.45 -25.19
C ALA A 469 -5.37 -28.56 -24.77
N VAL A 470 -5.23 -27.90 -23.62
CA VAL A 470 -6.11 -26.80 -23.21
C VAL A 470 -5.29 -25.60 -22.81
N PHE A 471 -5.82 -24.40 -23.05
CA PHE A 471 -5.22 -23.14 -22.61
C PHE A 471 -6.30 -22.07 -22.45
N GLN A 472 -5.94 -20.96 -21.84
CA GLN A 472 -6.84 -19.83 -21.64
C GLN A 472 -6.49 -18.71 -22.63
N ALA A 473 -7.47 -18.27 -23.41
CA ALA A 473 -7.41 -17.02 -24.17
C ALA A 473 -7.91 -15.86 -23.32
N ILE A 474 -7.18 -14.75 -23.30
CA ILE A 474 -7.51 -13.52 -22.57
C ILE A 474 -7.57 -12.33 -23.53
N SER A 475 -8.06 -11.19 -23.04
CA SER A 475 -8.02 -9.94 -23.81
C SER A 475 -6.69 -9.22 -23.58
N GLY A 476 -6.14 -8.64 -24.64
CA GLY A 476 -5.13 -7.60 -24.59
C GLY A 476 -5.73 -6.21 -24.47
N GLY A 477 -4.95 -5.18 -24.81
CA GLY A 477 -5.29 -3.77 -24.64
C GLY A 477 -4.56 -3.13 -23.47
N TYR A 478 -4.52 -1.81 -23.40
CA TYR A 478 -3.69 -1.04 -22.46
C TYR A 478 -2.18 -1.11 -22.78
N LEU A 479 -1.39 -2.04 -22.21
CA LEU A 479 0.04 -2.19 -22.54
C LEU A 479 0.32 -3.03 -23.79
N THR A 480 -0.56 -3.97 -24.11
CA THR A 480 -0.43 -4.85 -25.28
C THR A 480 -1.50 -4.52 -26.32
N SER A 481 -1.30 -4.99 -27.56
CA SER A 481 -2.28 -4.81 -28.65
C SER A 481 -3.68 -5.30 -28.24
N PRO A 482 -4.78 -4.60 -28.61
CA PRO A 482 -6.14 -5.08 -28.39
C PRO A 482 -6.59 -6.09 -29.45
N LEU A 483 -5.76 -6.40 -30.46
CA LEU A 483 -6.10 -7.36 -31.49
C LEU A 483 -6.35 -8.77 -30.91
N TYR A 484 -7.18 -9.57 -31.58
CA TYR A 484 -7.52 -10.94 -31.16
C TYR A 484 -8.12 -11.08 -29.74
N SER A 485 -8.74 -10.02 -29.21
CA SER A 485 -9.23 -9.97 -27.82
C SER A 485 -10.73 -10.28 -27.62
N LYS A 486 -11.47 -10.62 -28.67
CA LYS A 486 -12.94 -10.86 -28.61
C LYS A 486 -13.33 -12.26 -28.13
N GLU A 487 -12.49 -13.26 -28.37
CA GLU A 487 -12.79 -14.67 -28.07
C GLU A 487 -11.96 -15.19 -26.89
N THR A 488 -12.35 -14.80 -25.67
CA THR A 488 -11.69 -15.19 -24.42
C THR A 488 -12.26 -16.47 -23.81
N GLY A 489 -11.55 -17.07 -22.85
CA GLY A 489 -12.01 -18.25 -22.11
C GLY A 489 -11.16 -19.47 -22.38
N ILE A 490 -11.71 -20.67 -22.18
CA ILE A 490 -10.96 -21.92 -22.25
C ILE A 490 -11.06 -22.49 -23.67
N ILE A 491 -9.90 -22.73 -24.26
CA ILE A 491 -9.72 -23.28 -25.60
C ILE A 491 -9.17 -24.69 -25.48
N LYS A 492 -9.75 -25.62 -26.24
CA LYS A 492 -9.31 -27.00 -26.41
C LYS A 492 -8.74 -27.18 -27.82
N VAL A 493 -7.64 -27.93 -27.94
CA VAL A 493 -7.04 -28.29 -29.22
C VAL A 493 -6.84 -29.80 -29.30
N ASP A 494 -7.42 -30.44 -30.33
CA ASP A 494 -7.05 -31.79 -30.73
C ASP A 494 -5.74 -31.72 -31.55
N LEU A 495 -4.67 -32.33 -31.03
CA LEU A 495 -3.33 -32.21 -31.60
C LEU A 495 -3.10 -33.04 -32.86
N LYS A 496 -3.98 -34.01 -33.15
CA LYS A 496 -3.92 -34.85 -34.36
C LYS A 496 -4.79 -34.27 -35.46
N ALA A 497 -6.06 -33.97 -35.15
CA ALA A 497 -7.00 -33.35 -36.08
C ALA A 497 -6.67 -31.88 -36.35
N ARG A 498 -5.85 -31.26 -35.49
CA ARG A 498 -5.54 -29.82 -35.50
C ARG A 498 -6.80 -28.95 -35.39
N GLN A 499 -7.82 -29.45 -34.69
CA GLN A 499 -9.08 -28.76 -34.45
C GLN A 499 -9.00 -27.96 -33.15
N GLN A 500 -9.48 -26.71 -33.15
CA GLN A 500 -9.51 -25.83 -31.99
C GLN A 500 -10.96 -25.42 -31.67
N ASP A 501 -11.42 -25.70 -30.46
CA ASP A 501 -12.78 -25.37 -29.98
C ASP A 501 -12.73 -24.47 -28.74
N ARG A 502 -13.59 -23.45 -28.68
CA ARG A 502 -13.83 -22.68 -27.45
C ARG A 502 -14.88 -23.40 -26.62
N ILE A 503 -14.46 -24.08 -25.55
CA ILE A 503 -15.34 -24.90 -24.72
C ILE A 503 -15.93 -24.14 -23.52
N SER A 504 -15.36 -22.99 -23.14
CA SER A 504 -15.96 -22.11 -22.14
C SER A 504 -15.65 -20.64 -22.40
N LYS A 505 -16.60 -19.76 -22.09
CA LYS A 505 -16.42 -18.29 -22.16
C LYS A 505 -15.74 -17.72 -20.91
N SER A 506 -15.66 -18.49 -19.83
CA SER A 506 -15.16 -18.08 -18.52
C SER A 506 -14.34 -19.19 -17.87
N GLY A 507 -13.61 -18.84 -16.81
CA GLY A 507 -12.73 -19.75 -16.08
C GLY A 507 -11.26 -19.50 -16.40
N ALA A 508 -10.39 -19.88 -15.46
CA ALA A 508 -8.95 -19.68 -15.53
C ALA A 508 -8.18 -20.94 -15.13
N LYS A 509 -6.90 -21.00 -15.49
CA LYS A 509 -5.98 -22.10 -15.13
C LYS A 509 -6.52 -23.51 -15.47
N PRO A 510 -6.89 -23.80 -16.74
CA PRO A 510 -7.44 -25.09 -17.10
C PRO A 510 -6.40 -26.22 -17.04
N PHE A 511 -6.80 -27.41 -16.57
CA PHE A 511 -5.97 -28.62 -16.57
C PHE A 511 -6.81 -29.90 -16.58
N PHE A 512 -6.23 -31.03 -16.96
CA PHE A 512 -6.95 -32.30 -17.08
C PHE A 512 -7.04 -33.07 -15.76
N ASN A 513 -8.10 -33.87 -15.60
CA ASN A 513 -8.14 -34.92 -14.60
C ASN A 513 -7.24 -36.12 -15.00
N LYS A 514 -7.10 -37.11 -14.12
CA LYS A 514 -6.23 -38.28 -14.33
C LYS A 514 -6.57 -39.07 -15.60
N ASP A 515 -7.86 -39.16 -15.94
CA ASP A 515 -8.36 -39.96 -17.06
C ASP A 515 -8.42 -39.17 -18.38
N SER A 516 -8.10 -37.87 -18.35
CA SER A 516 -8.15 -36.95 -19.49
C SER A 516 -9.53 -36.80 -20.16
N ASP A 517 -10.60 -37.17 -19.47
CA ASP A 517 -12.00 -37.02 -19.93
C ASP A 517 -12.68 -35.77 -19.35
N ARG A 518 -12.04 -35.07 -18.41
CA ARG A 518 -12.53 -33.83 -17.79
C ARG A 518 -11.45 -32.78 -17.63
N ILE A 519 -11.89 -31.52 -17.63
CA ILE A 519 -11.05 -30.34 -17.47
C ILE A 519 -11.45 -29.61 -16.20
N PHE A 520 -10.52 -29.51 -15.25
CA PHE A 520 -10.60 -28.65 -14.08
C PHE A 520 -10.22 -27.21 -14.43
N TYR A 521 -10.84 -26.25 -13.75
CA TYR A 521 -10.54 -24.82 -13.90
C TYR A 521 -10.98 -24.04 -12.66
N SER A 522 -10.40 -22.87 -12.45
CA SER A 522 -10.79 -21.94 -11.39
C SER A 522 -11.85 -20.95 -11.85
N GLN A 523 -12.77 -20.58 -10.96
CA GLN A 523 -13.76 -19.52 -11.20
C GLN A 523 -13.92 -18.65 -9.95
N SER A 524 -13.78 -17.33 -10.10
CA SER A 524 -13.98 -16.38 -9.00
C SER A 524 -15.45 -16.11 -8.75
N LYS A 525 -15.82 -15.96 -7.47
CA LYS A 525 -17.14 -15.51 -7.00
C LYS A 525 -16.93 -14.33 -6.06
N VAL A 526 -17.64 -13.23 -6.29
CA VAL A 526 -17.66 -12.07 -5.38
C VAL A 526 -19.06 -11.98 -4.78
N ASP A 527 -19.13 -11.85 -3.45
CA ASP A 527 -20.37 -11.70 -2.69
C ASP A 527 -20.20 -10.58 -1.67
N GLY A 528 -20.76 -9.40 -1.97
CA GLY A 528 -20.41 -8.17 -1.26
C GLY A 528 -18.92 -7.85 -1.40
N GLU A 529 -18.23 -7.70 -0.26
CA GLU A 529 -16.77 -7.51 -0.22
C GLU A 529 -15.99 -8.83 -0.16
N VAL A 530 -16.66 -10.00 -0.09
CA VAL A 530 -15.97 -11.28 0.06
C VAL A 530 -15.61 -11.87 -1.29
N HIS A 531 -14.32 -12.06 -1.54
CA HIS A 531 -13.84 -12.78 -2.71
C HIS A 531 -13.62 -14.25 -2.38
N SER A 532 -14.28 -15.12 -3.14
CA SER A 532 -14.11 -16.57 -3.08
C SER A 532 -13.58 -17.10 -4.40
N GLN A 533 -12.77 -18.16 -4.34
CA GLN A 533 -12.35 -18.91 -5.52
C GLN A 533 -13.04 -20.27 -5.49
N LYS A 534 -13.55 -20.71 -6.65
CA LYS A 534 -14.11 -22.05 -6.85
C LYS A 534 -13.17 -22.90 -7.69
N LEU A 535 -13.08 -24.18 -7.35
CA LEU A 535 -12.54 -25.23 -8.21
C LEU A 535 -13.70 -25.93 -8.92
N MET A 536 -13.70 -25.84 -10.24
CA MET A 536 -14.76 -26.32 -11.13
C MET A 536 -14.22 -27.41 -12.06
N SER A 537 -15.09 -28.22 -12.65
CA SER A 537 -14.75 -29.07 -13.80
C SER A 537 -15.84 -29.11 -14.85
N MET A 538 -15.50 -29.52 -16.07
CA MET A 538 -16.41 -29.77 -17.19
C MET A 538 -15.90 -30.95 -18.04
N ASP A 539 -16.76 -31.52 -18.88
CA ASP A 539 -16.34 -32.49 -19.89
C ASP A 539 -15.55 -31.81 -21.04
N LEU A 540 -15.02 -32.61 -21.98
CA LEU A 540 -14.23 -32.11 -23.13
C LEU A 540 -15.03 -31.27 -24.14
N SER A 541 -16.35 -31.20 -24.00
CA SER A 541 -17.25 -30.38 -24.82
C SER A 541 -17.66 -29.08 -24.11
N GLY A 542 -17.25 -28.89 -22.84
CA GLY A 542 -17.62 -27.73 -22.04
C GLY A 542 -18.94 -27.88 -21.27
N ASN A 543 -19.52 -29.08 -21.28
CA ASN A 543 -20.78 -29.42 -20.61
C ASN A 543 -20.53 -30.13 -19.27
N ASP A 544 -21.60 -30.61 -18.63
CA ASP A 544 -21.58 -31.32 -17.33
C ASP A 544 -20.70 -30.61 -16.29
N LYS A 545 -20.99 -29.32 -16.05
CA LYS A 545 -20.21 -28.51 -15.11
C LYS A 545 -20.44 -28.97 -13.68
N ARG A 546 -19.35 -29.16 -12.92
CA ARG A 546 -19.38 -29.57 -11.51
C ARG A 546 -18.56 -28.62 -10.66
N GLU A 547 -19.12 -28.23 -9.52
CA GLU A 547 -18.39 -27.49 -8.49
C GLU A 547 -17.81 -28.49 -7.48
N HIS A 548 -16.50 -28.39 -7.21
CA HIS A 548 -15.81 -29.30 -6.29
C HIS A 548 -15.48 -28.61 -4.98
N TYR A 549 -14.86 -27.43 -5.03
CA TYR A 549 -14.45 -26.69 -3.83
C TYR A 549 -14.74 -25.20 -3.96
N ILE A 550 -14.95 -24.54 -2.83
CA ILE A 550 -15.01 -23.08 -2.71
C ILE A 550 -14.30 -22.64 -1.44
N GLY A 551 -13.51 -21.57 -1.50
CA GLY A 551 -12.94 -20.96 -0.30
C GLY A 551 -12.71 -19.47 -0.44
N GLN A 552 -12.82 -18.77 0.68
CA GLN A 552 -12.60 -17.32 0.74
C GLN A 552 -11.11 -17.01 0.67
N TRP A 553 -10.75 -15.98 -0.10
CA TRP A 553 -9.37 -15.48 -0.19
C TRP A 553 -8.33 -16.48 -0.72
N ILE A 554 -8.79 -17.60 -1.30
CA ILE A 554 -7.92 -18.55 -1.98
C ILE A 554 -7.49 -17.96 -3.32
N SER A 555 -6.19 -18.01 -3.59
CA SER A 555 -5.61 -17.49 -4.84
C SER A 555 -5.33 -18.60 -5.87
N ASP A 556 -5.14 -19.85 -5.41
CA ASP A 556 -4.82 -20.97 -6.29
C ASP A 556 -5.24 -22.33 -5.74
N TYR A 557 -5.46 -23.28 -6.65
CA TYR A 557 -5.74 -24.69 -6.37
C TYR A 557 -4.85 -25.60 -7.24
N ALA A 558 -4.35 -26.70 -6.68
CA ALA A 558 -3.62 -27.73 -7.40
C ALA A 558 -4.02 -29.13 -6.92
N ILE A 559 -4.46 -30.00 -7.83
CA ILE A 559 -4.87 -31.37 -7.52
C ILE A 559 -3.70 -32.33 -7.80
N SER A 560 -3.50 -33.34 -6.96
CA SER A 560 -2.51 -34.39 -7.18
C SER A 560 -2.83 -35.25 -8.42
N PRO A 561 -1.82 -35.82 -9.10
CA PRO A 561 -2.03 -36.66 -10.28
C PRO A 561 -3.00 -37.84 -10.06
N ASP A 562 -2.98 -38.46 -8.88
CA ASP A 562 -3.90 -39.53 -8.47
C ASP A 562 -5.31 -39.05 -8.06
N GLN A 563 -5.51 -37.72 -8.01
CA GLN A 563 -6.71 -37.05 -7.52
C GLN A 563 -7.12 -37.47 -6.10
N GLN A 564 -6.16 -37.71 -5.22
CA GLN A 564 -6.42 -37.97 -3.80
C GLN A 564 -6.17 -36.74 -2.91
N TRP A 565 -5.51 -35.70 -3.43
CA TRP A 565 -5.12 -34.53 -2.65
C TRP A 565 -5.39 -33.22 -3.39
N LEU A 566 -5.77 -32.21 -2.60
CA LEU A 566 -5.93 -30.83 -3.03
C LEU A 566 -4.97 -29.96 -2.23
N ALA A 567 -4.09 -29.25 -2.93
CA ALA A 567 -3.33 -28.14 -2.39
C ALA A 567 -4.01 -26.82 -2.76
N PHE A 568 -3.92 -25.82 -1.87
CA PHE A 568 -4.40 -24.47 -2.15
C PHE A 568 -3.54 -23.41 -1.46
N ASN A 569 -3.52 -22.21 -2.05
CA ASN A 569 -2.91 -21.04 -1.44
C ASN A 569 -3.97 -20.10 -0.88
N GLN A 570 -3.85 -19.72 0.38
CA GLN A 570 -4.66 -18.68 1.01
C GLN A 570 -3.76 -17.70 1.75
N ARG A 571 -3.82 -16.41 1.39
CA ARG A 571 -3.01 -15.33 2.00
C ARG A 571 -1.52 -15.72 2.09
N TYR A 572 -0.96 -16.13 0.95
CA TYR A 572 0.43 -16.56 0.78
C TYR A 572 0.81 -17.91 1.40
N GLN A 573 -0.01 -18.47 2.30
CA GLN A 573 0.25 -19.77 2.93
C GLN A 573 -0.27 -20.93 2.06
N VAL A 574 0.46 -22.03 2.09
CA VAL A 574 0.18 -23.27 1.35
C VAL A 574 -0.45 -24.29 2.30
N TYR A 575 -1.58 -24.85 1.89
CA TYR A 575 -2.32 -25.87 2.63
C TYR A 575 -2.61 -27.08 1.75
N VAL A 576 -2.77 -28.24 2.39
CA VAL A 576 -3.16 -29.50 1.76
C VAL A 576 -4.33 -30.13 2.52
N THR A 577 -5.25 -30.73 1.77
CA THR A 577 -6.37 -31.53 2.27
C THR A 577 -6.62 -32.73 1.34
N PRO A 578 -7.20 -33.85 1.83
CA PRO A 578 -7.72 -34.87 0.95
C PRO A 578 -8.70 -34.30 -0.09
N PHE A 579 -8.62 -34.78 -1.33
CA PHE A 579 -9.54 -34.41 -2.40
C PHE A 579 -10.71 -35.38 -2.47
N VAL A 580 -11.91 -34.83 -2.53
CA VAL A 580 -13.15 -35.58 -2.75
C VAL A 580 -13.83 -35.02 -3.99
N ALA A 581 -14.03 -35.87 -5.00
CA ALA A 581 -14.81 -35.50 -6.16
C ALA A 581 -16.29 -35.41 -5.76
N GLY A 582 -16.93 -34.27 -6.01
CA GLY A 582 -18.32 -34.02 -5.62
C GLY A 582 -19.13 -33.35 -6.72
N GLY A 583 -20.46 -33.44 -6.62
CA GLY A 583 -21.41 -32.66 -7.43
C GLY A 583 -21.82 -31.34 -6.79
N LYS A 584 -21.33 -31.05 -5.58
CA LYS A 584 -21.57 -29.82 -4.81
C LYS A 584 -20.25 -29.32 -4.27
N ALA A 585 -20.09 -27.99 -4.24
CA ALA A 585 -18.89 -27.36 -3.72
C ALA A 585 -18.71 -27.67 -2.22
N ILE A 586 -17.53 -28.19 -1.87
CA ILE A 586 -17.06 -28.34 -0.50
C ILE A 586 -16.41 -27.02 -0.07
N SER A 587 -16.86 -26.45 1.04
CA SER A 587 -16.18 -25.29 1.64
C SER A 587 -14.80 -25.69 2.16
N THR A 588 -13.77 -24.90 1.86
CA THR A 588 -12.39 -25.18 2.30
C THR A 588 -11.66 -23.90 2.70
N GLY A 589 -10.60 -24.07 3.49
CA GLY A 589 -9.79 -23.02 4.09
C GLY A 589 -8.96 -23.57 5.26
N PRO A 590 -8.09 -22.76 5.88
CA PRO A 590 -7.21 -23.18 6.97
C PRO A 590 -7.97 -23.70 8.20
N ASN A 591 -9.19 -23.21 8.42
CA ASN A 591 -10.03 -23.54 9.57
C ASN A 591 -11.18 -24.48 9.21
N ALA A 592 -11.14 -25.13 8.04
CA ALA A 592 -12.18 -26.05 7.62
C ALA A 592 -12.16 -27.33 8.49
N ALA A 593 -13.32 -27.74 9.01
CA ALA A 593 -13.45 -28.87 9.94
C ALA A 593 -14.00 -30.15 9.30
N ASN A 594 -14.39 -30.09 8.02
CA ASN A 594 -15.00 -31.19 7.29
C ASN A 594 -13.99 -32.23 6.78
N LEU A 595 -12.73 -31.84 6.56
CA LEU A 595 -11.64 -32.71 6.12
C LEU A 595 -10.34 -32.30 6.84
N PRO A 596 -9.37 -33.21 7.02
CA PRO A 596 -8.07 -32.86 7.57
C PRO A 596 -7.34 -31.84 6.68
N VAL A 597 -7.06 -30.65 7.21
CA VAL A 597 -6.26 -29.62 6.54
C VAL A 597 -4.95 -29.43 7.29
N LYS A 598 -3.82 -29.40 6.57
CA LYS A 598 -2.50 -29.11 7.14
C LYS A 598 -1.82 -27.99 6.37
N ARG A 599 -1.19 -27.07 7.11
CA ARG A 599 -0.29 -26.04 6.55
C ARG A 599 1.05 -26.67 6.20
N PHE A 600 1.53 -26.40 4.99
CA PHE A 600 2.79 -26.92 4.45
C PHE A 600 3.90 -25.86 4.46
N SER A 601 3.57 -24.60 4.18
CA SER A 601 4.55 -23.51 4.19
C SER A 601 4.87 -23.01 5.60
N GLU A 602 6.14 -22.72 5.86
CA GLU A 602 6.52 -21.98 7.08
C GLU A 602 6.25 -20.47 6.94
N PHE A 603 6.55 -19.85 5.80
CA PHE A 603 6.32 -18.40 5.59
C PHE A 603 5.38 -18.11 4.42
N SER A 604 5.66 -18.65 3.25
CA SER A 604 4.79 -18.50 2.09
C SER A 604 5.11 -19.52 1.00
N GLY A 605 4.31 -19.57 -0.06
CA GLY A 605 4.63 -20.33 -1.27
C GLY A 605 3.72 -20.01 -2.45
N ALA A 606 4.26 -20.12 -3.66
CA ALA A 606 3.54 -19.98 -4.92
C ALA A 606 3.85 -21.16 -5.85
N ASN A 607 3.27 -21.19 -7.06
CA ASN A 607 3.58 -22.17 -8.11
C ASN A 607 3.44 -23.63 -7.64
N LEU A 608 2.29 -23.96 -7.05
CA LEU A 608 2.02 -25.30 -6.50
C LEU A 608 2.13 -26.38 -7.59
N SER A 609 2.91 -27.43 -7.33
CA SER A 609 3.03 -28.60 -8.22
C SER A 609 3.25 -29.88 -7.43
N TRP A 610 2.68 -30.98 -7.91
CA TRP A 610 2.78 -32.29 -7.26
C TRP A 610 3.84 -33.17 -7.93
N SER A 611 4.51 -34.02 -7.15
CA SER A 611 5.31 -35.11 -7.71
C SER A 611 4.41 -36.08 -8.49
N GLY A 612 4.97 -36.77 -9.50
CA GLY A 612 4.20 -37.69 -10.35
C GLY A 612 3.60 -38.87 -9.60
N ASP A 613 4.20 -39.27 -8.48
CA ASP A 613 3.70 -40.31 -7.58
C ASP A 613 2.66 -39.80 -6.56
N SER A 614 2.30 -38.51 -6.59
CA SER A 614 1.35 -37.85 -5.69
C SER A 614 1.74 -37.84 -4.20
N ARG A 615 2.99 -38.17 -3.86
CA ARG A 615 3.44 -38.26 -2.46
C ARG A 615 4.05 -36.97 -1.91
N SER A 616 4.41 -36.03 -2.77
CA SER A 616 5.08 -34.78 -2.38
C SER A 616 4.46 -33.57 -3.06
N LEU A 617 4.27 -32.49 -2.29
CA LEU A 617 3.93 -31.17 -2.81
C LEU A 617 5.22 -30.34 -2.95
N ASN A 618 5.30 -29.59 -4.04
CA ASN A 618 6.34 -28.62 -4.32
C ASN A 618 5.75 -27.22 -4.49
N TRP A 619 6.46 -26.21 -4.02
CA TRP A 619 6.13 -24.79 -4.22
C TRP A 619 7.41 -23.96 -4.28
N SER A 620 7.33 -22.71 -4.75
CA SER A 620 8.48 -21.82 -4.78
C SER A 620 8.26 -20.52 -4.00
N MET A 621 9.36 -19.92 -3.54
CA MET A 621 9.43 -18.59 -2.97
C MET A 621 10.71 -17.91 -3.48
N GLY A 622 10.58 -17.05 -4.48
CA GLY A 622 11.74 -16.53 -5.22
C GLY A 622 12.52 -17.68 -5.89
N PRO A 623 13.85 -17.75 -5.75
CA PRO A 623 14.67 -18.82 -6.31
C PRO A 623 14.58 -20.14 -5.54
N ASN A 624 13.94 -20.16 -4.37
CA ASN A 624 13.88 -21.33 -3.50
C ASN A 624 12.73 -22.26 -3.89
N LEU A 625 13.07 -23.49 -4.25
CA LEU A 625 12.14 -24.61 -4.46
C LEU A 625 12.00 -25.40 -3.15
N TYR A 626 10.77 -25.53 -2.68
CA TYR A 626 10.42 -26.31 -1.49
C TYR A 626 9.78 -27.63 -1.91
N GLN A 627 10.15 -28.72 -1.23
CA GLN A 627 9.56 -30.05 -1.45
C GLN A 627 9.20 -30.68 -0.10
N GLN A 628 7.94 -31.07 0.07
CA GLN A 628 7.43 -31.67 1.30
C GLN A 628 6.62 -32.92 1.00
N LYS A 629 6.97 -34.04 1.66
CA LYS A 629 6.21 -35.29 1.58
C LYS A 629 4.95 -35.23 2.44
N LEU A 630 3.88 -35.89 2.02
CA LEU A 630 2.61 -35.90 2.74
C LEU A 630 2.68 -36.62 4.10
N ASP A 631 3.43 -37.72 4.16
CA ASP A 631 3.64 -38.54 5.35
C ASP A 631 4.33 -37.78 6.50
N THR A 632 5.06 -36.72 6.18
CA THR A 632 5.65 -35.78 7.17
C THR A 632 4.68 -34.74 7.73
N LYS A 633 3.40 -34.73 7.33
CA LYS A 633 2.37 -33.81 7.87
C LYS A 633 1.08 -34.51 8.28
N PHE A 634 0.77 -35.66 7.66
CA PHE A 634 -0.43 -36.42 7.94
C PHE A 634 -0.10 -37.75 8.61
N ALA A 635 -0.32 -37.81 9.92
CA ALA A 635 -0.11 -38.98 10.78
C ALA A 635 -0.75 -40.28 10.23
N PHE A 636 -1.95 -40.19 9.64
CA PHE A 636 -2.68 -41.36 9.13
C PHE A 636 -2.03 -42.01 7.89
N LEU A 637 -1.01 -41.40 7.31
CA LEU A 637 -0.22 -42.00 6.24
C LEU A 637 0.94 -42.85 6.76
N ASN A 638 1.23 -42.79 8.06
CA ASN A 638 2.32 -43.52 8.71
C ASN A 638 1.80 -44.75 9.43
N ALA A 639 2.57 -45.85 9.37
CA ALA A 639 2.19 -47.12 9.98
C ALA A 639 2.07 -47.05 11.51
N ASN A 640 2.83 -46.15 12.17
CA ASN A 640 2.77 -45.90 13.62
C ASN A 640 1.74 -44.83 14.01
N GLY A 641 1.08 -44.18 13.04
CA GLY A 641 0.13 -43.10 13.32
C GLY A 641 0.77 -41.82 13.84
N GLU A 642 2.09 -41.66 13.73
CA GLU A 642 2.83 -40.47 14.20
C GLU A 642 3.55 -39.78 13.04
N VAL A 643 3.83 -38.50 13.17
CA VAL A 643 4.58 -37.72 12.17
C VAL A 643 6.07 -37.72 12.56
N PRO A 644 7.02 -37.90 11.62
CA PRO A 644 8.45 -37.82 11.91
C PRO A 644 8.87 -36.48 12.53
N GLU A 645 9.86 -36.52 13.42
CA GLU A 645 10.41 -35.33 14.11
C GLU A 645 11.02 -34.32 13.11
N ALA A 646 11.67 -34.80 12.05
CA ALA A 646 12.12 -34.00 10.92
C ALA A 646 10.99 -33.78 9.89
N SER A 647 10.12 -32.80 10.14
CA SER A 647 8.93 -32.52 9.30
C SER A 647 9.01 -31.25 8.45
N LYS A 648 10.21 -30.66 8.28
CA LYS A 648 10.42 -29.47 7.44
C LYS A 648 10.56 -29.84 5.96
N ALA A 649 10.29 -28.87 5.09
CA ALA A 649 10.43 -29.05 3.65
C ALA A 649 11.92 -29.04 3.29
N THR A 650 12.31 -29.86 2.31
CA THR A 650 13.60 -29.72 1.65
C THR A 650 13.59 -28.44 0.83
N VAL A 651 14.64 -27.63 0.96
CA VAL A 651 14.78 -26.37 0.22
C VAL A 651 15.97 -26.48 -0.72
N THR A 652 15.75 -26.19 -2.00
CA THR A 652 16.78 -26.11 -3.03
C THR A 652 16.76 -24.72 -3.62
N GLU A 653 17.84 -23.97 -3.46
CA GLU A 653 18.01 -22.66 -4.12
C GLU A 653 18.46 -22.87 -5.57
N ILE A 654 17.74 -22.25 -6.51
CA ILE A 654 18.09 -22.31 -7.93
C ILE A 654 18.80 -21.01 -8.32
N GLU A 655 20.10 -21.11 -8.57
CA GLU A 655 20.92 -19.98 -8.97
C GLU A 655 20.94 -19.80 -10.50
N LEU A 656 20.42 -18.67 -10.98
CA LEU A 656 20.56 -18.23 -12.38
C LEU A 656 21.40 -16.96 -12.43
N ALA A 657 22.70 -17.12 -12.65
CA ALA A 657 23.61 -16.00 -12.85
C ALA A 657 23.30 -15.26 -14.17
N ALA A 658 23.29 -13.93 -14.10
CA ALA A 658 23.05 -13.03 -15.22
C ALA A 658 24.00 -11.83 -15.14
N LYS A 659 24.28 -11.24 -16.31
CA LYS A 659 25.13 -10.05 -16.43
C LYS A 659 24.28 -8.85 -16.82
N ALA A 660 24.39 -7.77 -16.06
CA ALA A 660 23.77 -6.51 -16.43
C ALA A 660 24.35 -6.00 -17.76
N GLU A 661 23.53 -5.31 -18.53
CA GLU A 661 23.96 -4.65 -19.75
C GLU A 661 24.91 -3.49 -19.38
N VAL A 662 26.09 -3.49 -20.01
CA VAL A 662 27.03 -2.37 -19.98
C VAL A 662 27.33 -2.01 -21.43
N PRO A 663 26.74 -0.94 -21.99
CA PRO A 663 27.03 -0.51 -23.35
C PRO A 663 28.52 -0.19 -23.50
N SER A 664 29.06 -0.43 -24.69
CA SER A 664 30.45 -0.14 -25.02
C SER A 664 30.54 1.10 -25.90
N GLY A 665 31.28 2.12 -25.45
CA GLY A 665 31.46 3.35 -26.22
C GLY A 665 32.03 4.51 -25.42
N LEU A 666 32.45 5.56 -26.13
CA LEU A 666 32.90 6.82 -25.56
C LEU A 666 32.04 7.95 -26.16
N ILE A 667 31.30 8.68 -25.33
CA ILE A 667 30.37 9.74 -25.74
C ILE A 667 30.78 11.05 -25.07
N ALA A 668 30.66 12.17 -25.76
CA ALA A 668 30.85 13.51 -25.19
C ALA A 668 29.65 14.42 -25.47
N LEU A 669 29.06 14.97 -24.42
CA LEU A 669 28.03 16.02 -24.49
C LEU A 669 28.72 17.37 -24.25
N LYS A 670 28.80 18.25 -25.25
CA LYS A 670 29.63 19.47 -25.21
C LYS A 670 28.82 20.77 -25.30
N GLY A 671 29.14 21.74 -24.45
CA GLY A 671 28.68 23.13 -24.54
C GLY A 671 27.44 23.49 -23.72
N ALA A 672 26.96 22.60 -22.85
CA ALA A 672 25.74 22.82 -22.06
C ALA A 672 26.00 23.58 -20.76
N LYS A 673 24.95 24.18 -20.19
CA LYS A 673 24.93 24.49 -18.75
C LYS A 673 24.70 23.17 -18.00
N ILE A 674 25.50 22.82 -16.99
CA ILE A 674 25.34 21.57 -16.24
C ILE A 674 25.00 21.89 -14.79
N ILE A 675 23.85 21.39 -14.33
CA ILE A 675 23.46 21.44 -12.92
C ILE A 675 23.81 20.08 -12.33
N THR A 676 24.83 20.02 -11.46
CA THR A 676 25.45 18.73 -11.12
C THR A 676 24.72 18.00 -9.98
N MET A 677 23.96 18.72 -9.15
CA MET A 677 23.43 18.26 -7.86
C MET A 677 24.52 17.83 -6.85
N LYS A 678 25.78 18.20 -7.10
CA LYS A 678 26.86 18.15 -6.11
C LYS A 678 26.82 19.45 -5.29
N GLY A 679 25.97 19.47 -4.28
CA GLY A 679 25.57 20.74 -3.66
C GLY A 679 24.84 21.61 -4.68
N ASP A 680 25.17 22.90 -4.73
CA ASP A 680 24.55 23.88 -5.65
C ASP A 680 25.42 24.20 -6.88
N GLU A 681 26.37 23.32 -7.21
CA GLU A 681 27.31 23.53 -8.32
C GLU A 681 26.60 23.57 -9.69
N VAL A 682 26.93 24.62 -10.44
CA VAL A 682 26.49 24.82 -11.83
C VAL A 682 27.71 25.14 -12.70
N ILE A 683 27.94 24.34 -13.73
CA ILE A 683 29.02 24.53 -14.70
C ILE A 683 28.46 25.18 -15.96
N THR A 684 28.94 26.37 -16.30
CA THR A 684 28.60 27.05 -17.56
C THR A 684 29.55 26.62 -18.67
N ASP A 685 29.05 26.41 -19.90
CA ASP A 685 29.84 25.91 -21.04
C ASP A 685 30.63 24.64 -20.67
N GLY A 686 29.88 23.63 -20.21
CA GLY A 686 30.41 22.38 -19.68
C GLY A 686 30.47 21.25 -20.69
N THR A 687 31.32 20.27 -20.41
CA THR A 687 31.39 19.00 -21.12
C THR A 687 31.25 17.83 -20.16
N VAL A 688 30.43 16.85 -20.52
CA VAL A 688 30.35 15.54 -19.85
C VAL A 688 30.86 14.47 -20.82
N MET A 689 31.87 13.72 -20.41
CA MET A 689 32.36 12.53 -21.10
C MET A 689 31.87 11.28 -20.40
N ILE A 690 31.32 10.34 -21.18
CA ILE A 690 30.77 9.08 -20.72
C ILE A 690 31.57 7.96 -21.37
N GLU A 691 32.10 7.04 -20.56
CA GLU A 691 32.72 5.80 -21.04
C GLU A 691 31.89 4.63 -20.55
N ASN A 692 31.42 3.84 -21.51
CA ASN A 692 30.46 2.78 -21.31
C ASN A 692 29.18 3.31 -20.65
N ASN A 693 28.94 2.97 -19.38
CA ASN A 693 27.78 3.42 -18.60
C ASN A 693 28.12 4.37 -17.45
N ARG A 694 29.35 4.88 -17.35
CA ARG A 694 29.78 5.76 -16.25
C ARG A 694 30.36 7.09 -16.75
N ILE A 695 30.18 8.14 -15.95
CA ILE A 695 30.75 9.46 -16.20
C ILE A 695 32.26 9.38 -16.02
N LYS A 696 32.99 9.55 -17.11
CA LYS A 696 34.46 9.52 -17.14
C LYS A 696 35.07 10.86 -16.75
N ALA A 697 34.48 11.96 -17.22
CA ALA A 697 34.94 13.30 -16.90
C ALA A 697 33.80 14.31 -17.01
N ILE A 698 33.83 15.35 -16.18
CA ILE A 698 32.87 16.45 -16.17
C ILE A 698 33.61 17.73 -15.74
N GLY A 699 33.36 18.85 -16.43
CA GLY A 699 34.04 20.12 -16.16
C GLY A 699 33.73 21.18 -17.22
N LYS A 700 34.41 22.33 -17.18
CA LYS A 700 34.28 23.32 -18.25
C LYS A 700 34.82 22.75 -19.56
N SER A 701 34.22 23.11 -20.68
CA SER A 701 34.64 22.65 -22.00
C SER A 701 36.10 22.97 -22.33
N SER A 702 36.67 24.03 -21.75
CA SER A 702 38.10 24.38 -21.88
C SER A 702 39.04 23.45 -21.09
N GLU A 703 38.53 22.71 -20.11
CA GLU A 703 39.31 21.85 -19.20
C GLU A 703 39.24 20.37 -19.62
N ILE A 704 38.26 19.99 -20.44
CA ILE A 704 38.03 18.62 -20.88
C ILE A 704 38.55 18.40 -22.31
N SER A 705 39.57 17.54 -22.45
CA SER A 705 40.07 17.11 -23.76
C SER A 705 39.26 15.93 -24.28
N VAL A 706 38.43 16.18 -25.30
CA VAL A 706 37.60 15.13 -25.94
C VAL A 706 38.43 14.40 -27.02
N PRO A 707 38.66 13.08 -26.89
CA PRO A 707 39.39 12.30 -27.90
C PRO A 707 38.62 12.21 -29.21
N SER A 708 39.33 12.09 -30.34
CA SER A 708 38.70 11.92 -31.66
C SER A 708 37.89 10.61 -31.81
N SER A 709 38.10 9.63 -30.93
CA SER A 709 37.33 8.39 -30.87
C SER A 709 35.97 8.56 -30.18
N ALA A 710 35.72 9.67 -29.49
CA ALA A 710 34.45 9.92 -28.82
C ALA A 710 33.36 10.36 -29.81
N GLN A 711 32.17 9.76 -29.71
CA GLN A 711 30.97 10.27 -30.38
C GLN A 711 30.55 11.57 -29.69
N THR A 712 30.69 12.70 -30.38
CA THR A 712 30.46 14.03 -29.80
C THR A 712 29.10 14.57 -30.21
N PHE A 713 28.33 15.05 -29.24
CA PHE A 713 27.06 15.75 -29.42
C PHE A 713 27.22 17.20 -28.95
N ASP A 714 26.98 18.14 -29.86
CA ASP A 714 26.91 19.57 -29.52
C ASP A 714 25.55 19.87 -28.89
N VAL A 715 25.59 20.26 -27.62
CA VAL A 715 24.42 20.60 -26.81
C VAL A 715 24.51 22.04 -26.33
N LYS A 716 25.16 22.92 -27.11
CA LYS A 716 25.25 24.34 -26.80
C LYS A 716 23.86 24.98 -26.69
N GLY A 717 23.69 25.79 -25.64
CA GLY A 717 22.42 26.45 -25.32
C GLY A 717 21.41 25.57 -24.58
N LYS A 718 21.73 24.29 -24.35
CA LYS A 718 20.92 23.34 -23.57
C LYS A 718 21.39 23.29 -22.11
N THR A 719 20.56 22.69 -21.26
CA THR A 719 20.92 22.41 -19.86
C THR A 719 20.97 20.91 -19.61
N ILE A 720 21.96 20.45 -18.84
CA ILE A 720 22.10 19.07 -18.40
C ILE A 720 21.78 18.98 -16.91
N ILE A 721 20.95 18.01 -16.53
CA ILE A 721 20.65 17.64 -15.14
C ILE A 721 20.84 16.12 -14.94
N PRO A 722 20.98 15.62 -13.70
CA PRO A 722 20.90 14.19 -13.45
C PRO A 722 19.54 13.62 -13.86
N GLY A 723 19.51 12.33 -14.18
CA GLY A 723 18.28 11.57 -14.34
C GLY A 723 17.34 11.72 -13.15
N LEU A 724 16.04 11.91 -13.42
CA LEU A 724 15.04 12.11 -12.37
C LEU A 724 14.73 10.79 -11.65
N VAL A 725 14.55 10.87 -10.34
CA VAL A 725 14.20 9.78 -9.43
C VAL A 725 12.77 9.97 -8.95
N ASP A 726 11.82 9.24 -9.54
CA ASP A 726 10.44 9.20 -9.04
C ASP A 726 10.35 8.18 -7.90
N PHE A 727 10.30 8.68 -6.66
CA PHE A 727 10.37 7.84 -5.46
C PHE A 727 9.07 7.08 -5.16
N HIS A 728 7.94 7.57 -5.69
CA HIS A 728 6.63 6.98 -5.45
C HIS A 728 5.86 6.88 -6.76
N TRP A 729 6.04 5.78 -7.48
CA TRP A 729 5.45 5.57 -8.79
C TRP A 729 4.44 4.41 -8.80
N HIS A 730 3.43 4.42 -9.68
CA HIS A 730 2.48 3.30 -9.85
C HIS A 730 2.28 2.87 -11.30
N GLY A 731 3.32 2.97 -12.12
CA GLY A 731 3.23 2.52 -13.51
C GLY A 731 3.10 1.00 -13.69
N PRO A 732 2.52 0.55 -14.82
CA PRO A 732 2.30 -0.86 -15.14
C PRO A 732 3.51 -1.54 -15.79
N TYR A 733 3.68 -2.84 -15.54
CA TYR A 733 4.80 -3.65 -16.07
C TYR A 733 4.37 -4.76 -17.03
N ALA A 734 3.13 -5.25 -16.88
CA ALA A 734 2.62 -6.40 -17.61
C ALA A 734 1.09 -6.37 -17.68
N ASN A 735 0.53 -7.01 -18.71
CA ASN A 735 -0.91 -7.32 -18.79
C ASN A 735 -1.12 -8.79 -18.47
N ASN A 736 -1.84 -9.13 -17.40
CA ASN A 736 -2.06 -10.52 -17.00
C ASN A 736 -0.75 -11.32 -16.94
N GLN A 737 0.29 -10.77 -16.30
CA GLN A 737 1.62 -11.37 -16.17
C GLN A 737 2.42 -11.50 -17.50
N MET A 738 1.90 -11.00 -18.62
CA MET A 738 2.61 -10.92 -19.90
C MET A 738 3.27 -9.55 -20.06
N GLN A 739 4.61 -9.51 -20.10
CA GLN A 739 5.37 -8.28 -20.37
C GLN A 739 5.40 -7.99 -21.89
N PRO A 740 5.11 -6.75 -22.34
CA PRO A 740 5.39 -6.33 -23.70
C PRO A 740 6.91 -6.20 -23.93
N GLN A 741 7.36 -6.30 -25.18
CA GLN A 741 8.76 -6.00 -25.54
C GLN A 741 9.01 -4.49 -25.48
N THR A 742 7.99 -3.69 -25.76
CA THR A 742 8.01 -2.24 -25.75
C THR A 742 6.88 -1.71 -24.88
N ASN A 743 7.21 -1.19 -23.70
CA ASN A 743 6.24 -0.62 -22.77
C ASN A 743 6.12 0.90 -22.98
N TRP A 744 5.02 1.35 -23.60
CA TRP A 744 4.81 2.76 -23.91
C TRP A 744 4.82 3.68 -22.67
N ASN A 745 4.40 3.19 -21.51
CA ASN A 745 4.37 3.97 -20.26
C ASN A 745 5.79 4.19 -19.70
N ALA A 746 6.64 3.15 -19.78
CA ALA A 746 8.05 3.24 -19.41
C ALA A 746 8.83 4.16 -20.38
N LEU A 747 8.54 4.09 -21.67
CA LEU A 747 9.14 4.96 -22.68
C LEU A 747 8.72 6.42 -22.51
N ALA A 748 7.44 6.69 -22.24
CA ALA A 748 6.99 8.03 -21.91
C ALA A 748 7.74 8.59 -20.69
N SER A 749 7.88 7.78 -19.63
CA SER A 749 8.62 8.18 -18.42
C SER A 749 10.08 8.52 -18.71
N LEU A 750 10.77 7.70 -19.51
CA LEU A 750 12.14 8.00 -19.98
C LEU A 750 12.20 9.26 -20.84
N ALA A 751 11.25 9.45 -21.76
CA ALA A 751 11.20 10.64 -22.62
C ALA A 751 11.04 11.93 -21.80
N PHE A 752 10.43 11.85 -20.61
CA PHE A 752 10.37 12.93 -19.62
C PHE A 752 11.57 12.99 -18.68
N GLY A 753 12.64 12.23 -18.94
CA GLY A 753 13.86 12.27 -18.14
C GLY A 753 13.79 11.50 -16.80
N VAL A 754 12.70 10.75 -16.55
CA VAL A 754 12.61 9.85 -15.39
C VAL A 754 13.42 8.59 -15.68
N THR A 755 14.64 8.52 -15.13
CA THR A 755 15.55 7.40 -15.33
C THR A 755 15.50 6.38 -14.20
N THR A 756 14.91 6.73 -13.05
CA THR A 756 14.76 5.84 -11.91
C THR A 756 13.36 5.92 -11.33
N THR A 757 12.76 4.76 -11.05
CA THR A 757 11.45 4.66 -10.40
C THR A 757 11.53 3.73 -9.19
N HIS A 758 10.90 4.13 -8.09
CA HIS A 758 10.57 3.25 -6.98
C HIS A 758 9.05 3.13 -6.88
N ASN A 759 8.53 1.92 -7.10
CA ASN A 759 7.11 1.64 -7.06
C ASN A 759 6.73 0.95 -5.75
N PRO A 760 6.01 1.62 -4.84
CA PRO A 760 5.74 1.08 -3.53
C PRO A 760 4.44 0.24 -3.51
N SER A 761 3.85 -0.10 -4.66
CA SER A 761 2.73 -1.05 -4.78
C SER A 761 2.62 -1.61 -6.20
N ALA A 762 3.13 -2.82 -6.41
CA ALA A 762 3.11 -3.47 -7.71
C ALA A 762 2.84 -4.98 -7.62
N SER A 763 2.44 -5.59 -8.75
CA SER A 763 2.45 -7.06 -8.87
C SER A 763 3.88 -7.57 -8.77
N THR A 764 4.20 -8.29 -7.69
CA THR A 764 5.55 -8.82 -7.39
C THR A 764 6.21 -9.50 -8.59
N GLU A 765 5.54 -10.49 -9.20
CA GLU A 765 6.12 -11.24 -10.33
C GLU A 765 6.38 -10.36 -11.56
N ALA A 766 5.53 -9.37 -11.80
CA ALA A 766 5.63 -8.52 -12.97
C ALA A 766 6.78 -7.51 -12.84
N VAL A 767 6.88 -6.85 -11.69
CA VAL A 767 7.88 -5.78 -11.45
C VAL A 767 9.30 -6.33 -11.33
N PHE A 768 9.53 -7.41 -10.58
CA PHE A 768 10.87 -7.94 -10.40
C PHE A 768 11.37 -8.64 -11.67
N SER A 769 10.50 -9.31 -12.42
CA SER A 769 10.86 -9.84 -13.74
C SER A 769 11.17 -8.71 -14.73
N ALA A 770 10.40 -7.62 -14.73
CA ALA A 770 10.69 -6.46 -15.59
C ALA A 770 11.99 -5.77 -15.17
N SER A 771 12.28 -5.64 -13.87
CA SER A 771 13.52 -5.08 -13.34
C SER A 771 14.74 -5.90 -13.81
N GLU A 772 14.69 -7.22 -13.72
CA GLU A 772 15.78 -8.09 -14.18
C GLU A 772 15.95 -8.05 -15.71
N MET A 773 14.86 -7.96 -16.47
CA MET A 773 14.89 -7.78 -17.94
C MET A 773 15.38 -6.38 -18.35
N GLN A 774 15.10 -5.35 -17.56
CA GLN A 774 15.65 -4.02 -17.80
C GLN A 774 17.16 -4.01 -17.53
N LYS A 775 17.60 -4.61 -16.42
CA LYS A 775 19.03 -4.70 -16.07
C LYS A 775 19.85 -5.42 -17.14
N THR A 776 19.28 -6.41 -17.82
CA THR A 776 19.98 -7.23 -18.82
C THR A 776 19.71 -6.81 -20.27
N GLY A 777 19.07 -5.65 -20.48
CA GLY A 777 18.92 -5.02 -21.78
C GLY A 777 17.83 -5.60 -22.69
N GLN A 778 16.97 -6.51 -22.20
CA GLN A 778 15.89 -7.08 -23.04
C GLN A 778 14.70 -6.15 -23.19
N ILE A 779 14.54 -5.17 -22.28
CA ILE A 779 13.51 -4.11 -22.40
C ILE A 779 14.12 -2.74 -22.08
N VAL A 780 13.65 -1.71 -22.78
CA VAL A 780 14.01 -0.31 -22.51
C VAL A 780 13.02 0.29 -21.52
N ALA A 781 13.51 0.69 -20.35
CA ALA A 781 12.74 1.27 -19.26
C ALA A 781 13.65 2.08 -18.32
N PRO A 782 13.11 2.94 -17.43
CA PRO A 782 13.84 3.46 -16.29
C PRO A 782 14.38 2.32 -15.42
N ARG A 783 15.31 2.59 -14.50
CA ARG A 783 15.67 1.65 -13.43
C ARG A 783 14.43 1.35 -12.61
N LEU A 784 14.08 0.07 -12.51
CA LEU A 784 12.84 -0.38 -11.86
C LEU A 784 13.14 -0.93 -10.47
N PHE A 785 12.78 -0.18 -9.45
CA PHE A 785 12.81 -0.59 -8.05
C PHE A 785 11.39 -0.67 -7.50
N SER A 786 11.15 -1.56 -6.53
CA SER A 786 9.80 -1.73 -6.00
C SER A 786 9.79 -2.48 -4.68
N THR A 787 8.76 -2.22 -3.89
CA THR A 787 8.38 -3.05 -2.74
C THR A 787 7.66 -4.35 -3.16
N GLY A 788 7.28 -4.49 -4.43
CA GLY A 788 6.34 -5.51 -4.89
C GLY A 788 4.94 -5.34 -4.28
N THR A 789 4.27 -6.47 -4.04
CA THR A 789 2.93 -6.47 -3.42
C THR A 789 3.03 -5.99 -1.98
N ILE A 790 2.25 -4.97 -1.65
CA ILE A 790 2.16 -4.35 -0.33
C ILE A 790 1.88 -5.34 0.80
N LEU A 791 2.33 -4.99 2.02
CA LEU A 791 1.95 -5.69 3.25
C LEU A 791 0.58 -5.19 3.71
N TYR A 792 -0.49 -5.69 3.08
CA TYR A 792 -1.83 -5.15 3.23
C TYR A 792 -2.49 -5.48 4.58
N GLY A 793 -2.90 -4.46 5.33
CA GLY A 793 -3.57 -4.59 6.63
C GLY A 793 -5.09 -4.83 6.59
N ALA A 794 -5.69 -4.92 5.40
CA ALA A 794 -7.15 -5.15 5.23
C ALA A 794 -7.47 -6.53 4.65
N ASN A 795 -8.76 -6.89 4.61
CA ASN A 795 -9.21 -8.20 4.14
C ASN A 795 -9.12 -8.34 2.63
N HIS A 796 -8.27 -9.24 2.15
CA HIS A 796 -8.10 -9.57 0.74
C HIS A 796 -7.38 -10.93 0.60
N TYR A 797 -7.18 -11.40 -0.64
CA TYR A 797 -6.28 -12.54 -0.89
C TYR A 797 -4.79 -12.17 -0.74
N ILE A 798 -4.47 -10.86 -0.66
CA ILE A 798 -3.12 -10.32 -0.44
C ILE A 798 -2.89 -9.82 1.00
N THR A 799 -3.80 -10.11 1.94
CA THR A 799 -3.62 -9.69 3.34
C THR A 799 -2.31 -10.24 3.89
N ALA A 800 -1.50 -9.36 4.46
CA ALA A 800 -0.34 -9.74 5.23
C ALA A 800 -0.74 -9.81 6.71
N ASP A 801 -1.14 -11.00 7.15
CA ASP A 801 -1.49 -11.23 8.55
C ASP A 801 -0.22 -11.11 9.40
N VAL A 802 -0.20 -10.15 10.34
CA VAL A 802 0.88 -9.89 11.29
C VAL A 802 0.30 -9.96 12.70
N ASN A 803 0.54 -11.07 13.41
CA ASN A 803 0.10 -11.25 14.80
C ASN A 803 1.25 -11.32 15.80
N ASN A 804 2.47 -11.48 15.29
CA ASN A 804 3.71 -11.55 16.05
C ASN A 804 4.90 -11.24 15.13
N LEU A 805 6.09 -11.12 15.70
CA LEU A 805 7.31 -10.85 14.95
C LEU A 805 7.64 -11.93 13.92
N LYS A 806 7.35 -13.22 14.18
CA LYS A 806 7.61 -14.30 13.22
C LYS A 806 6.77 -14.15 11.95
N ASP A 807 5.51 -13.75 12.07
CA ASP A 807 4.65 -13.44 10.92
C ASP A 807 5.24 -12.28 10.11
N ALA A 808 5.65 -11.19 10.77
CA ALA A 808 6.29 -10.04 10.12
C ALA A 808 7.58 -10.45 9.38
N THR A 809 8.50 -11.14 10.05
CA THR A 809 9.73 -11.66 9.44
C THR A 809 9.44 -12.55 8.25
N GLY A 810 8.43 -13.42 8.32
CA GLY A 810 8.02 -14.26 7.20
C GLY A 810 7.59 -13.47 5.96
N HIS A 811 6.86 -12.35 6.14
CA HIS A 811 6.48 -11.48 5.03
C HIS A 811 7.67 -10.73 4.43
N LEU A 812 8.63 -10.32 5.27
CA LEU A 812 9.82 -9.60 4.80
C LEU A 812 10.80 -10.51 4.09
N GLU A 813 11.02 -11.73 4.59
CA GLU A 813 11.82 -12.75 3.90
C GLU A 813 11.19 -13.16 2.56
N ARG A 814 9.85 -13.25 2.50
CA ARG A 814 9.12 -13.46 1.24
C ARG A 814 9.42 -12.38 0.21
N MET A 815 9.55 -11.12 0.62
CA MET A 815 9.85 -10.01 -0.31
C MET A 815 11.34 -9.91 -0.63
N LYS A 816 12.22 -10.17 0.35
CA LYS A 816 13.67 -10.21 0.13
C LYS A 816 14.09 -11.31 -0.85
N SER A 817 13.45 -12.48 -0.78
CA SER A 817 13.77 -13.62 -1.65
C SER A 817 13.52 -13.34 -3.13
N VAL A 818 12.59 -12.43 -3.46
CA VAL A 818 12.28 -12.02 -4.84
C VAL A 818 13.05 -10.78 -5.29
N GLY A 819 13.95 -10.26 -4.47
CA GLY A 819 14.81 -9.12 -4.79
C GLY A 819 14.33 -7.76 -4.30
N ALA A 820 13.31 -7.71 -3.44
CA ALA A 820 12.95 -6.46 -2.77
C ALA A 820 14.04 -6.06 -1.77
N PHE A 821 14.34 -4.76 -1.72
CA PHE A 821 15.14 -4.13 -0.66
C PHE A 821 14.29 -3.21 0.24
N SER A 822 13.02 -3.05 -0.10
CA SER A 822 12.04 -2.24 0.61
C SER A 822 10.70 -2.97 0.68
N VAL A 823 9.87 -2.66 1.67
CA VAL A 823 8.48 -3.14 1.77
C VAL A 823 7.53 -1.98 2.05
N LYS A 824 6.30 -2.05 1.53
CA LYS A 824 5.25 -1.10 1.88
C LYS A 824 4.39 -1.62 3.02
N SER A 825 4.49 -0.98 4.18
CA SER A 825 3.61 -1.21 5.33
C SER A 825 2.27 -0.50 5.09
N TYR A 826 1.29 -1.21 4.55
CA TYR A 826 0.08 -0.57 4.02
C TYR A 826 -1.09 -0.66 4.99
N ASN A 827 -1.34 0.44 5.71
CA ASN A 827 -2.45 0.61 6.64
C ASN A 827 -2.65 -0.60 7.57
N GLN A 828 -1.56 -1.10 8.16
CA GLN A 828 -1.63 -2.02 9.30
C GLN A 828 -2.28 -1.26 10.47
N PRO A 829 -3.48 -1.66 10.94
CA PRO A 829 -4.27 -0.83 11.83
C PRO A 829 -3.61 -0.67 13.20
N ARG A 830 -2.96 -1.72 13.72
CA ARG A 830 -2.37 -1.69 15.05
C ARG A 830 -0.93 -1.20 15.02
N ARG A 831 -0.50 -0.52 16.07
CA ARG A 831 0.88 -0.06 16.20
C ARG A 831 1.86 -1.20 16.49
N ASP A 832 1.46 -2.21 17.26
CA ASP A 832 2.28 -3.41 17.49
C ASP A 832 2.68 -4.09 16.16
N GLN A 833 1.75 -4.20 15.21
CA GLN A 833 2.01 -4.75 13.87
C GLN A 833 3.05 -3.93 13.12
N ARG A 834 2.94 -2.60 13.14
CA ARG A 834 3.86 -1.69 12.45
C ARG A 834 5.27 -1.78 13.06
N GLN A 835 5.38 -1.82 14.39
CA GLN A 835 6.65 -1.99 15.08
C GLN A 835 7.27 -3.38 14.84
N GLN A 836 6.46 -4.45 14.76
CA GLN A 836 6.93 -5.78 14.38
C GLN A 836 7.47 -5.82 12.95
N VAL A 837 6.83 -5.13 12.01
CA VAL A 837 7.34 -4.97 10.64
C VAL A 837 8.68 -4.24 10.62
N LEU A 838 8.84 -3.17 11.41
CA LEU A 838 10.11 -2.44 11.52
C LEU A 838 11.22 -3.28 12.14
N GLU A 839 10.92 -4.07 13.19
CA GLU A 839 11.92 -4.96 13.78
C GLU A 839 12.33 -6.07 12.81
N ALA A 840 11.37 -6.69 12.13
CA ALA A 840 11.67 -7.63 11.05
C ALA A 840 12.52 -6.98 9.95
N ALA A 841 12.30 -5.70 9.65
CA ALA A 841 13.06 -4.96 8.64
C ALA A 841 14.50 -4.72 9.07
N ARG A 842 14.75 -4.42 10.35
CA ARG A 842 16.11 -4.35 10.92
C ARG A 842 16.83 -5.68 10.84
N GLN A 843 16.13 -6.78 11.09
CA GLN A 843 16.69 -8.14 11.01
C GLN A 843 16.99 -8.57 9.56
N THR A 844 16.19 -8.11 8.60
CA THR A 844 16.29 -8.53 7.20
C THR A 844 17.06 -7.53 6.32
N GLY A 845 17.32 -6.31 6.80
CA GLY A 845 17.99 -5.26 6.05
C GLY A 845 17.13 -4.66 4.93
N LEU A 846 15.84 -4.41 5.21
CA LEU A 846 14.89 -3.83 4.25
C LEU A 846 14.45 -2.43 4.71
N LEU A 847 14.26 -1.50 3.77
CA LEU A 847 13.59 -0.24 4.04
C LEU A 847 12.08 -0.45 4.28
N VAL A 848 11.45 0.41 5.07
CA VAL A 848 10.00 0.35 5.32
C VAL A 848 9.38 1.68 4.96
N VAL A 849 8.58 1.67 3.88
CA VAL A 849 7.80 2.83 3.42
C VAL A 849 6.33 2.63 3.79
N PRO A 850 5.73 3.42 4.69
CA PRO A 850 4.36 3.22 5.12
C PRO A 850 3.37 3.94 4.18
N GLU A 851 2.16 3.42 4.06
CA GLU A 851 1.03 4.21 3.54
C GLU A 851 0.64 5.29 4.56
N GLY A 852 0.73 6.57 4.21
CA GLY A 852 0.33 7.65 5.11
C GLY A 852 -1.19 7.75 5.34
N GLY A 853 -2.00 7.34 4.36
CA GLY A 853 -3.43 7.04 4.56
C GLY A 853 -4.32 8.19 5.03
N SER A 854 -3.87 9.45 4.96
CA SER A 854 -4.60 10.63 5.48
C SER A 854 -4.85 10.60 6.99
N LEU A 855 -3.95 10.03 7.79
CA LEU A 855 -4.13 9.87 9.25
C LEU A 855 -3.01 10.55 10.03
N PHE A 856 -3.21 11.82 10.41
CA PHE A 856 -2.19 12.63 11.08
C PHE A 856 -1.55 11.91 12.28
N GLN A 857 -2.37 11.37 13.18
CA GLN A 857 -1.90 10.69 14.37
C GLN A 857 -1.08 9.43 14.02
N HIS A 858 -1.53 8.61 13.07
CA HIS A 858 -0.75 7.45 12.62
C HIS A 858 0.54 7.85 11.90
N ASN A 859 0.56 8.96 11.17
CA ASN A 859 1.77 9.45 10.51
C ASN A 859 2.81 9.84 11.54
N MET A 860 2.41 10.52 12.62
CA MET A 860 3.35 10.88 13.69
C MET A 860 3.89 9.64 14.43
N THR A 861 3.07 8.61 14.69
CA THR A 861 3.61 7.37 15.25
C THR A 861 4.57 6.67 14.28
N MET A 862 4.35 6.74 12.96
CA MET A 862 5.28 6.16 11.97
C MET A 862 6.66 6.85 11.99
N VAL A 863 6.68 8.18 12.15
CA VAL A 863 7.90 8.98 12.33
C VAL A 863 8.61 8.56 13.63
N VAL A 864 7.88 8.52 14.74
CA VAL A 864 8.43 8.13 16.05
C VAL A 864 8.96 6.69 16.08
N ASP A 865 8.29 5.76 15.41
CA ASP A 865 8.70 4.35 15.35
C ASP A 865 9.91 4.12 14.40
N GLY A 866 10.31 5.12 13.60
CA GLY A 866 11.49 5.07 12.72
C GLY A 866 11.25 4.41 11.36
N HIS A 867 10.15 4.74 10.69
CA HIS A 867 9.97 4.37 9.27
C HIS A 867 11.00 5.09 8.39
N THR A 868 11.30 4.54 7.21
CA THR A 868 12.27 5.16 6.28
C THR A 868 11.71 6.46 5.71
N THR A 869 10.41 6.45 5.35
CA THR A 869 9.69 7.57 4.77
C THR A 869 8.30 7.71 5.40
N ILE A 870 7.59 8.79 5.06
CA ILE A 870 6.13 8.89 5.11
C ILE A 870 5.62 9.18 3.70
N GLU A 871 4.78 8.29 3.18
CA GLU A 871 4.17 8.44 1.86
C GLU A 871 2.83 9.18 1.95
N HIS A 872 2.58 10.07 0.99
CA HIS A 872 1.40 10.94 0.87
C HIS A 872 1.35 12.15 1.82
N SER A 873 0.43 13.07 1.53
CA SER A 873 0.31 14.35 2.23
C SER A 873 -0.11 14.20 3.70
N LEU A 874 0.48 14.98 4.61
CA LEU A 874 -0.07 15.13 5.95
C LEU A 874 -1.47 15.77 5.82
N PRO A 875 -2.52 15.25 6.48
CA PRO A 875 -3.91 15.65 6.21
C PRO A 875 -4.32 16.95 6.92
N VAL A 876 -3.35 17.79 7.27
CA VAL A 876 -3.55 19.07 7.97
C VAL A 876 -3.19 20.23 7.04
N ALA A 877 -3.85 21.38 7.21
CA ALA A 877 -3.56 22.54 6.36
C ALA A 877 -2.23 23.22 6.71
N ASN A 878 -1.87 23.23 7.99
CA ASN A 878 -0.62 23.81 8.49
C ASN A 878 0.05 22.84 9.47
N ILE A 879 1.37 22.93 9.54
CA ILE A 879 2.19 22.29 10.55
C ILE A 879 2.86 23.37 11.40
N TYR A 880 2.93 23.13 12.70
CA TYR A 880 3.49 24.07 13.68
C TYR A 880 4.84 23.57 14.22
N GLY A 881 5.43 24.35 15.13
CA GLY A 881 6.73 24.04 15.74
C GLY A 881 6.84 22.62 16.30
N ASP A 882 5.75 22.01 16.74
CA ASP A 882 5.73 20.63 17.26
C ASP A 882 6.11 19.60 16.18
N VAL A 883 5.39 19.60 15.05
CA VAL A 883 5.64 18.67 13.94
C VAL A 883 7.00 18.97 13.28
N LYS A 884 7.34 20.26 13.12
CA LYS A 884 8.62 20.70 12.56
C LYS A 884 9.80 20.20 13.38
N GLN A 885 9.79 20.43 14.70
CA GLN A 885 10.84 19.99 15.60
C GLN A 885 10.91 18.45 15.66
N LEU A 886 9.78 17.75 15.71
CA LEU A 886 9.75 16.28 15.73
C LEU A 886 10.37 15.70 14.45
N MET A 887 9.85 16.09 13.28
CA MET A 887 10.30 15.52 12.01
C MET A 887 11.72 15.93 11.63
N GLY A 888 12.15 17.16 11.93
CA GLY A 888 13.52 17.64 11.70
C GLY A 888 14.58 16.83 12.45
N GLN A 889 14.20 16.14 13.52
CA GLN A 889 15.08 15.30 14.34
C GLN A 889 14.95 13.79 14.04
N ALA A 890 13.97 13.35 13.23
CA ALA A 890 13.58 11.94 13.12
C ALA A 890 14.36 11.12 12.07
N ASN A 891 15.06 11.77 11.13
CA ASN A 891 15.66 11.16 9.94
C ASN A 891 14.69 10.36 9.02
N THR A 892 13.39 10.48 9.23
CA THR A 892 12.35 9.94 8.34
C THR A 892 12.13 10.93 7.18
N ALA A 893 12.18 10.47 5.94
CA ALA A 893 11.94 11.33 4.77
C ALA A 893 10.44 11.54 4.49
N TYR A 894 10.08 12.57 3.73
CA TYR A 894 8.69 12.92 3.44
C TYR A 894 8.39 12.93 1.93
N VAL A 895 7.34 12.21 1.51
CA VAL A 895 6.95 12.08 0.10
C VAL A 895 5.48 12.54 -0.07
N PRO A 896 5.21 13.84 -0.32
CA PRO A 896 3.85 14.38 -0.23
C PRO A 896 2.90 13.90 -1.33
N THR A 897 3.40 13.50 -2.50
CA THR A 897 2.61 13.07 -3.67
C THR A 897 1.46 14.05 -4.00
N MET A 898 1.79 15.32 -4.24
CA MET A 898 0.82 16.41 -4.34
C MET A 898 -0.19 16.23 -5.49
N GLY A 899 0.14 15.45 -6.51
CA GLY A 899 -0.76 15.00 -7.56
C GLY A 899 -2.03 14.33 -7.03
N VAL A 900 -1.95 13.68 -5.86
CA VAL A 900 -3.05 13.01 -5.16
C VAL A 900 -3.27 13.51 -3.73
N SER A 901 -2.83 14.73 -3.40
CA SER A 901 -2.95 15.30 -2.05
C SER A 901 -4.37 15.20 -1.47
N TYR A 902 -4.46 14.95 -0.16
CA TYR A 902 -5.73 14.85 0.56
C TYR A 902 -6.36 16.20 0.89
N GLY A 903 -7.62 16.13 1.35
CA GLY A 903 -8.30 17.24 2.00
C GLY A 903 -8.51 18.43 1.08
N GLY A 904 -9.01 18.21 -0.13
CA GLY A 904 -9.25 19.24 -1.15
C GLY A 904 -8.99 18.74 -2.57
N ILE A 905 -9.13 19.62 -3.55
CA ILE A 905 -8.83 19.26 -4.95
C ILE A 905 -7.33 19.05 -5.13
N SER A 906 -6.95 17.92 -5.74
CA SER A 906 -5.55 17.50 -5.86
C SER A 906 -4.77 18.26 -6.94
N GLY A 907 -3.43 18.16 -6.90
CA GLY A 907 -2.53 18.77 -7.88
C GLY A 907 -2.71 18.26 -9.32
N GLU A 908 -3.05 16.98 -9.52
CA GLU A 908 -3.31 16.43 -10.87
C GLU A 908 -4.43 17.22 -11.56
N ARG A 909 -5.46 17.58 -10.79
CA ARG A 909 -6.65 18.28 -11.29
C ARG A 909 -6.35 19.75 -11.57
N TYR A 910 -5.48 20.37 -10.78
CA TYR A 910 -4.95 21.69 -11.05
C TYR A 910 -4.27 21.74 -12.42
N TRP A 911 -3.37 20.79 -12.69
CA TRP A 911 -2.61 20.80 -13.95
C TRP A 911 -3.45 20.50 -15.18
N TYR A 912 -4.50 19.68 -15.08
CA TYR A 912 -5.46 19.61 -16.17
C TYR A 912 -6.10 20.96 -16.44
N GLU A 913 -6.59 21.67 -15.42
CA GLU A 913 -7.20 22.99 -15.62
C GLU A 913 -6.21 23.97 -16.28
N LYS A 914 -4.97 24.03 -15.80
CA LYS A 914 -3.99 25.05 -16.21
C LYS A 914 -3.26 24.75 -17.50
N THR A 915 -3.24 23.51 -17.96
CA THR A 915 -2.44 23.11 -19.13
C THR A 915 -3.22 22.24 -20.11
N ASP A 916 -2.95 22.41 -21.41
CA ASP A 916 -3.53 21.56 -22.45
C ASP A 916 -2.76 20.23 -22.52
N VAL A 917 -2.89 19.39 -21.49
CA VAL A 917 -2.13 18.13 -21.32
C VAL A 917 -2.19 17.22 -22.56
N TRP A 918 -3.33 17.15 -23.26
CA TRP A 918 -3.47 16.32 -24.46
C TRP A 918 -2.64 16.81 -25.66
N LYS A 919 -2.20 18.07 -25.65
CA LYS A 919 -1.34 18.66 -26.69
C LYS A 919 0.15 18.59 -26.33
N HIS A 920 0.51 18.04 -25.17
CA HIS A 920 1.91 17.98 -24.77
C HIS A 920 2.73 17.17 -25.80
N PRO A 921 3.85 17.71 -26.32
CA PRO A 921 4.56 17.14 -27.47
C PRO A 921 5.14 15.74 -27.23
N ILE A 922 5.53 15.42 -25.99
CA ILE A 922 6.00 14.07 -25.61
C ILE A 922 4.82 13.12 -25.35
N LEU A 923 3.91 13.44 -24.41
CA LEU A 923 2.76 12.56 -24.10
C LEU A 923 1.93 12.17 -25.32
N SER A 924 1.65 13.10 -26.23
CA SER A 924 0.84 12.84 -27.42
C SER A 924 1.44 11.82 -28.39
N ARG A 925 2.74 11.51 -28.25
CA ARG A 925 3.44 10.48 -29.04
C ARG A 925 3.42 9.11 -28.38
N PHE A 926 3.65 9.07 -27.07
CA PHE A 926 3.84 7.80 -26.35
C PHE A 926 2.59 7.29 -25.62
N VAL A 927 1.57 8.11 -25.41
CA VAL A 927 0.34 7.68 -24.73
C VAL A 927 -0.77 7.44 -25.75
N PRO A 928 -1.45 6.28 -25.73
CA PRO A 928 -2.57 6.04 -26.63
C PRO A 928 -3.59 7.18 -26.55
N ARG A 929 -3.95 7.75 -27.71
CA ARG A 929 -4.85 8.92 -27.80
C ARG A 929 -6.14 8.76 -26.98
N GLN A 930 -6.75 7.57 -27.05
CA GLN A 930 -7.97 7.22 -26.32
C GLN A 930 -7.81 7.24 -24.78
N ILE A 931 -6.60 7.08 -24.26
CA ILE A 931 -6.28 7.18 -22.82
C ILE A 931 -5.97 8.65 -22.47
N LEU A 932 -5.15 9.31 -23.29
CA LEU A 932 -4.74 10.68 -23.04
C LEU A 932 -5.92 11.65 -23.08
N GLU A 933 -6.66 11.69 -24.20
CA GLU A 933 -7.74 12.64 -24.43
C GLU A 933 -8.93 12.44 -23.49
N ALA A 934 -9.33 11.17 -23.26
CA ALA A 934 -10.47 10.85 -22.41
C ALA A 934 -10.33 11.40 -20.98
N ARG A 935 -9.10 11.50 -20.48
CA ARG A 935 -8.81 11.99 -19.14
C ARG A 935 -8.42 13.48 -19.09
N SER A 936 -8.03 14.11 -20.19
CA SER A 936 -7.47 15.49 -20.18
C SER A 936 -8.22 16.56 -20.97
N VAL A 937 -9.07 16.21 -21.95
CA VAL A 937 -9.76 17.21 -22.80
C VAL A 937 -10.93 17.86 -22.08
N ARG A 938 -11.79 17.05 -21.42
CA ARG A 938 -12.93 17.55 -20.64
C ARG A 938 -12.51 17.74 -19.19
N ARG A 939 -12.42 19.00 -18.77
CA ARG A 939 -11.85 19.42 -17.49
C ARG A 939 -12.87 20.22 -16.71
N TYR A 940 -12.92 20.04 -15.40
CA TYR A 940 -13.65 20.95 -14.53
C TYR A 940 -12.72 22.08 -14.06
N LYS A 941 -13.31 23.21 -13.69
CA LYS A 941 -12.62 24.41 -13.21
C LYS A 941 -13.07 24.71 -11.80
N ALA A 942 -12.14 25.08 -10.93
CA ALA A 942 -12.45 25.48 -9.55
C ALA A 942 -11.72 26.79 -9.17
N PRO A 943 -12.20 27.52 -8.14
CA PRO A 943 -11.42 28.59 -7.50
C PRO A 943 -10.08 28.08 -6.96
N GLU A 944 -9.05 28.94 -6.92
CA GLU A 944 -7.70 28.56 -6.47
C GLU A 944 -7.69 28.03 -5.04
N GLU A 945 -8.53 28.58 -4.17
CA GLU A 945 -8.62 28.20 -2.75
C GLU A 945 -9.12 26.78 -2.49
N ASP A 946 -9.78 26.13 -3.46
CA ASP A 946 -10.26 24.75 -3.34
C ASP A 946 -9.14 23.71 -3.53
N TYR A 947 -8.01 24.13 -4.12
CA TYR A 947 -6.85 23.28 -4.40
C TYR A 947 -5.90 23.18 -3.19
N ASN A 948 -5.98 22.07 -2.46
CA ASN A 948 -5.22 21.92 -1.21
C ASN A 948 -3.73 21.60 -1.39
N HIS A 949 -3.32 21.13 -2.58
CA HIS A 949 -1.93 20.78 -2.86
C HIS A 949 -0.94 21.92 -2.57
N VAL A 950 -1.37 23.19 -2.69
CA VAL A 950 -0.53 24.36 -2.37
C VAL A 950 -0.20 24.44 -0.87
N ASN A 951 -1.14 24.09 0.00
CA ASN A 951 -0.88 24.04 1.46
C ASN A 951 0.08 22.89 1.79
N VAL A 952 -0.12 21.74 1.15
CA VAL A 952 0.79 20.59 1.27
C VAL A 952 2.20 20.96 0.81
N ALA A 953 2.32 21.65 -0.32
CA ALA A 953 3.59 22.14 -0.84
C ALA A 953 4.30 23.08 0.14
N ARG A 954 3.56 24.00 0.76
CA ARG A 954 4.09 24.91 1.78
C ARG A 954 4.59 24.16 3.02
N GLY A 955 3.82 23.17 3.49
CA GLY A 955 4.25 22.31 4.59
C GLY A 955 5.51 21.51 4.24
N ALA A 956 5.62 21.01 3.01
CA ALA A 956 6.81 20.32 2.52
C ALA A 956 8.04 21.26 2.48
N ALA A 957 7.90 22.49 1.97
CA ALA A 957 8.98 23.48 1.99
C ALA A 957 9.45 23.77 3.43
N GLN A 958 8.51 24.00 4.36
CA GLN A 958 8.83 24.22 5.76
C GLN A 958 9.55 23.03 6.41
N LEU A 959 9.20 21.79 6.07
CA LEU A 959 9.93 20.61 6.56
C LEU A 959 11.33 20.52 5.95
N GLN A 960 11.51 20.90 4.69
CA GLN A 960 12.83 20.95 4.06
C GLN A 960 13.74 21.98 4.73
N ASP A 961 13.21 23.14 5.12
CA ASP A 961 13.93 24.16 5.88
C ASP A 961 14.45 23.63 7.23
N GLU A 962 13.71 22.70 7.85
CA GLU A 962 14.08 22.01 9.09
C GLU A 962 15.04 20.82 8.86
N GLY A 963 15.49 20.60 7.61
CA GLY A 963 16.43 19.53 7.24
C GLY A 963 15.78 18.18 6.92
N VAL A 964 14.44 18.09 6.87
CA VAL A 964 13.74 16.88 6.44
C VAL A 964 13.99 16.66 4.95
N LYS A 965 14.36 15.44 4.57
CA LYS A 965 14.48 15.08 3.14
C LYS A 965 13.07 14.97 2.55
N VAL A 966 12.69 15.96 1.76
CA VAL A 966 11.46 15.94 0.96
C VAL A 966 11.78 15.35 -0.40
N LEU A 967 10.98 14.38 -0.84
CA LEU A 967 11.21 13.63 -2.07
C LEU A 967 10.06 13.85 -3.06
N MET A 968 10.40 13.94 -4.35
CA MET A 968 9.43 13.93 -5.42
C MET A 968 8.86 12.51 -5.61
N GLY A 969 7.53 12.42 -5.64
CA GLY A 969 6.80 11.17 -5.89
C GLY A 969 5.56 11.44 -6.72
N ALA A 970 5.56 11.03 -8.00
CA ALA A 970 4.53 11.43 -8.95
C ALA A 970 3.25 10.58 -8.87
N HIS A 971 3.25 9.53 -8.05
CA HIS A 971 2.18 8.57 -7.81
C HIS A 971 1.73 7.78 -9.07
N GLY A 972 2.37 7.99 -10.21
CA GLY A 972 2.08 7.30 -11.48
C GLY A 972 0.99 7.94 -12.33
N GLN A 973 0.43 9.09 -11.93
CA GLN A 973 -0.40 9.92 -12.81
C GLN A 973 0.49 10.45 -13.95
N ARG A 974 -0.06 10.54 -15.18
CA ARG A 974 0.60 11.09 -16.38
C ARG A 974 2.08 10.73 -16.51
N GLU A 975 2.30 9.65 -17.24
CA GLU A 975 3.55 8.97 -17.52
C GLU A 975 4.74 9.92 -17.69
N GLY A 976 5.56 10.04 -16.65
CA GLY A 976 6.69 10.98 -16.58
C GLY A 976 6.29 12.43 -16.30
N LEU A 977 5.26 12.96 -16.97
CA LEU A 977 4.86 14.37 -16.83
C LEU A 977 4.55 14.78 -15.39
N ALA A 978 3.91 13.92 -14.59
CA ALA A 978 3.59 14.29 -13.21
C ALA A 978 4.83 14.45 -12.30
N ALA A 979 5.99 13.89 -12.65
CA ALA A 979 7.22 14.17 -11.93
C ALA A 979 7.62 15.66 -12.04
N HIS A 980 7.39 16.27 -13.21
CA HIS A 980 7.57 17.70 -13.40
C HIS A 980 6.50 18.51 -12.66
N TRP A 981 5.25 18.02 -12.65
CA TRP A 981 4.18 18.64 -11.88
C TRP A 981 4.50 18.73 -10.39
N GLU A 982 5.05 17.67 -9.79
CA GLU A 982 5.51 17.69 -8.40
C GLU A 982 6.58 18.77 -8.17
N MET A 983 7.59 18.86 -9.05
CA MET A 983 8.61 19.92 -8.99
C MET A 983 7.99 21.32 -9.06
N TRP A 984 7.03 21.54 -9.97
CA TRP A 984 6.35 22.82 -10.10
C TRP A 984 5.49 23.16 -8.88
N MET A 985 4.87 22.16 -8.25
CA MET A 985 4.10 22.35 -7.03
C MET A 985 5.00 22.64 -5.82
N PHE A 986 6.21 22.07 -5.76
CA PHE A 986 7.20 22.46 -4.75
C PHE A 986 7.55 23.95 -4.84
N GLU A 987 7.72 24.49 -6.05
CA GLU A 987 7.91 25.93 -6.27
C GLU A 987 6.69 26.75 -5.79
N GLN A 988 5.46 26.28 -6.02
CA GLN A 988 4.25 26.92 -5.46
C GLN A 988 4.23 26.94 -3.92
N GLY A 989 4.90 25.97 -3.28
CA GLY A 989 5.08 25.89 -1.83
C GLY A 989 6.13 26.83 -1.26
N GLY A 990 7.02 27.38 -2.11
CA GLY A 990 8.09 28.29 -1.72
C GLY A 990 9.50 27.73 -1.91
N MET A 991 9.67 26.50 -2.40
CA MET A 991 11.01 25.98 -2.73
C MET A 991 11.60 26.73 -3.94
N THR A 992 12.89 26.96 -3.93
CA THR A 992 13.64 27.39 -5.11
C THR A 992 13.70 26.29 -6.17
N ALA A 993 13.98 26.65 -7.43
CA ALA A 993 14.17 25.67 -8.49
C ALA A 993 15.31 24.66 -8.18
N MET A 994 16.36 25.09 -7.47
CA MET A 994 17.45 24.20 -7.06
C MET A 994 16.98 23.17 -6.02
N GLU A 995 16.22 23.61 -5.02
CA GLU A 995 15.64 22.72 -4.00
C GLU A 995 14.66 21.72 -4.61
N ALA A 996 13.77 22.17 -5.49
CA ALA A 996 12.83 21.29 -6.19
C ALA A 996 13.53 20.27 -7.10
N LEU A 997 14.62 20.63 -7.78
CA LEU A 997 15.43 19.67 -8.54
C LEU A 997 16.12 18.65 -7.62
N ARG A 998 16.53 19.07 -6.42
CA ARG A 998 17.15 18.19 -5.43
C ARG A 998 16.18 17.09 -4.94
N THR A 999 14.92 17.45 -4.69
CA THR A 999 13.87 16.48 -4.31
C THR A 999 13.62 15.42 -5.40
N ALA A 1000 13.85 15.79 -6.66
CA ALA A 1000 13.65 14.95 -7.84
C ALA A 1000 14.90 14.18 -8.29
N THR A 1001 16.03 14.31 -7.58
CA THR A 1001 17.31 13.70 -7.98
C THR A 1001 18.06 13.10 -6.78
N ILE A 1002 19.01 13.84 -6.20
CA ILE A 1002 19.97 13.31 -5.22
C ILE A 1002 19.33 12.90 -3.90
N ASP A 1003 18.27 13.58 -3.44
CA ASP A 1003 17.67 13.24 -2.15
C ASP A 1003 16.89 11.92 -2.22
N GLY A 1004 16.22 11.64 -3.35
CA GLY A 1004 15.62 10.33 -3.62
C GLY A 1004 16.68 9.23 -3.68
N ALA A 1005 17.80 9.48 -4.37
CA ALA A 1005 18.92 8.53 -4.44
C ALA A 1005 19.55 8.23 -3.06
N LYS A 1006 19.69 9.25 -2.19
CA LYS A 1006 20.17 9.06 -0.81
C LYS A 1006 19.24 8.18 0.01
N VAL A 1007 17.93 8.43 -0.03
CA VAL A 1007 16.95 7.66 0.77
C VAL A 1007 16.83 6.22 0.28
N LEU A 1008 16.98 5.98 -1.03
CA LEU A 1008 17.07 4.62 -1.59
C LEU A 1008 18.41 3.92 -1.30
N GLY A 1009 19.39 4.59 -0.71
CA GLY A 1009 20.72 4.01 -0.47
C GLY A 1009 21.59 3.89 -1.72
N MET A 1010 21.33 4.69 -2.76
CA MET A 1010 21.90 4.58 -4.11
C MET A 1010 22.68 5.84 -4.54
N ALA A 1011 22.93 6.78 -3.63
CA ALA A 1011 23.58 8.05 -3.95
C ALA A 1011 25.02 7.92 -4.48
N GLU A 1012 25.70 6.80 -4.26
CA GLU A 1012 27.03 6.54 -4.85
C GLU A 1012 26.96 6.36 -6.37
N ASP A 1013 25.82 5.90 -6.90
CA ASP A 1013 25.65 5.64 -8.33
C ASP A 1013 24.72 6.66 -9.02
N LEU A 1014 23.74 7.23 -8.30
CA LEU A 1014 22.61 7.98 -8.87
C LEU A 1014 22.43 9.37 -8.24
N GLY A 1015 21.64 10.21 -8.92
CA GLY A 1015 21.09 11.45 -8.38
C GLY A 1015 21.98 12.68 -8.47
N SER A 1016 23.26 12.55 -8.84
CA SER A 1016 24.16 13.66 -9.19
C SER A 1016 25.06 13.31 -10.36
N LEU A 1017 25.65 14.32 -10.98
CA LEU A 1017 26.61 14.19 -12.08
C LEU A 1017 28.02 14.36 -11.55
N GLU A 1018 28.65 13.23 -11.23
CA GLU A 1018 30.02 13.19 -10.70
C GLU A 1018 30.82 12.09 -11.38
N VAL A 1019 32.14 12.25 -11.46
CA VAL A 1019 33.04 11.25 -12.05
C VAL A 1019 32.86 9.91 -11.33
N GLY A 1020 32.70 8.83 -12.11
CA GLY A 1020 32.49 7.48 -11.60
C GLY A 1020 31.02 7.08 -11.44
N LYS A 1021 30.08 8.03 -11.35
CA LYS A 1021 28.63 7.71 -11.24
C LYS A 1021 28.05 7.20 -12.55
N LEU A 1022 26.90 6.54 -12.47
CA LEU A 1022 26.19 6.04 -13.64
C LEU A 1022 25.74 7.19 -14.54
N ALA A 1023 25.84 6.98 -15.85
CA ALA A 1023 25.45 7.95 -16.85
C ALA A 1023 23.93 7.90 -17.09
N ASP A 1024 23.20 8.39 -16.09
CA ASP A 1024 21.76 8.63 -16.14
C ASP A 1024 21.55 10.16 -16.19
N ILE A 1025 21.29 10.69 -17.39
CA ILE A 1025 21.43 12.12 -17.70
C ILE A 1025 20.21 12.62 -18.47
N VAL A 1026 19.74 13.84 -18.18
CA VAL A 1026 18.71 14.51 -18.98
C VAL A 1026 19.30 15.76 -19.62
N VAL A 1027 19.06 15.94 -20.92
CA VAL A 1027 19.40 17.17 -21.65
C VAL A 1027 18.10 17.92 -21.96
N LEU A 1028 17.96 19.13 -21.46
CA LEU A 1028 16.81 20.01 -21.58
C LEU A 1028 17.07 21.11 -22.62
N ASP A 1029 16.04 21.47 -23.39
CA ASP A 1029 16.12 22.57 -24.36
C ASP A 1029 16.21 23.96 -23.70
N ALA A 1030 15.86 24.08 -22.42
CA ALA A 1030 15.88 25.34 -21.67
C ALA A 1030 16.32 25.14 -20.21
N ASP A 1031 16.69 26.23 -19.54
CA ASP A 1031 17.23 26.25 -18.18
C ASP A 1031 16.12 26.15 -17.11
N PRO A 1032 16.06 25.05 -16.33
CA PRO A 1032 15.05 24.88 -15.29
C PRO A 1032 15.30 25.78 -14.06
N LEU A 1033 16.50 26.34 -13.87
CA LEU A 1033 16.74 27.30 -12.78
C LEU A 1033 16.20 28.70 -13.09
N ALA A 1034 16.02 29.03 -14.36
CA ALA A 1034 15.40 30.29 -14.77
C ALA A 1034 13.86 30.22 -14.71
N ASN A 1035 13.31 29.05 -15.00
CA ASN A 1035 11.89 28.75 -14.86
C ASN A 1035 11.74 27.23 -14.77
N LEU A 1036 11.22 26.73 -13.64
CA LEU A 1036 11.12 25.29 -13.41
C LEU A 1036 10.19 24.60 -14.42
N ARG A 1037 9.30 25.32 -15.11
CA ARG A 1037 8.52 24.81 -16.25
C ARG A 1037 9.35 24.36 -17.43
N ASN A 1038 10.60 24.77 -17.52
CA ASN A 1038 11.50 24.27 -18.55
C ASN A 1038 11.94 22.81 -18.31
N SER A 1039 11.61 22.23 -17.15
CA SER A 1039 12.01 20.86 -16.80
C SER A 1039 11.41 19.79 -17.70
N ASP A 1040 10.24 20.01 -18.31
CA ASP A 1040 9.57 19.04 -19.19
C ASP A 1040 9.97 19.14 -20.68
N GLN A 1041 10.82 20.13 -21.01
CA GLN A 1041 11.36 20.34 -22.36
C GLN A 1041 12.58 19.45 -22.60
N VAL A 1042 12.38 18.13 -22.48
CA VAL A 1042 13.45 17.14 -22.61
C VAL A 1042 13.80 16.95 -24.07
N HIS A 1043 15.08 17.14 -24.39
CA HIS A 1043 15.66 16.97 -25.71
C HIS A 1043 16.23 15.55 -25.91
N MET A 1044 17.04 15.12 -24.95
CA MET A 1044 17.63 13.78 -24.92
C MET A 1044 17.62 13.24 -23.49
N VAL A 1045 17.53 11.92 -23.38
CA VAL A 1045 17.68 11.19 -22.13
C VAL A 1045 18.75 10.12 -22.30
N MET A 1046 19.64 9.99 -21.33
CA MET A 1046 20.60 8.91 -21.23
C MET A 1046 20.23 8.04 -20.04
N ILE A 1047 20.17 6.72 -20.26
CA ILE A 1047 19.98 5.73 -19.21
C ILE A 1047 21.06 4.67 -19.37
N ASN A 1048 21.83 4.43 -18.31
CA ASN A 1048 22.91 3.44 -18.30
C ASN A 1048 23.93 3.62 -19.43
N GLY A 1049 24.20 4.87 -19.88
CA GLY A 1049 25.11 5.17 -20.99
C GLY A 1049 24.52 5.08 -22.40
N ASN A 1050 23.31 4.55 -22.56
CA ASN A 1050 22.58 4.59 -23.82
C ASN A 1050 21.85 5.93 -23.96
N LEU A 1051 22.15 6.69 -25.03
CA LEU A 1051 21.58 8.01 -25.29
C LEU A 1051 20.39 7.91 -26.26
N TYR A 1052 19.25 8.48 -25.89
CA TYR A 1052 18.01 8.47 -26.67
C TYR A 1052 17.54 9.89 -26.99
N GLU A 1053 16.94 10.07 -28.17
CA GLU A 1053 16.17 11.27 -28.51
C GLU A 1053 14.80 11.20 -27.82
N ALA A 1054 14.44 12.18 -27.00
CA ALA A 1054 13.22 12.13 -26.20
C ALA A 1054 11.94 12.10 -27.06
N ALA A 1055 11.95 12.76 -28.22
CA ALA A 1055 10.78 12.86 -29.10
C ALA A 1055 10.40 11.52 -29.78
N THR A 1056 11.33 10.57 -29.89
CA THR A 1056 11.13 9.31 -30.63
C THR A 1056 11.46 8.07 -29.81
N MET A 1057 12.29 8.24 -28.77
CA MET A 1057 12.99 7.19 -28.03
C MET A 1057 13.86 6.30 -28.93
N ASN A 1058 14.31 6.82 -30.07
CA ASN A 1058 15.36 6.18 -30.86
C ASN A 1058 16.70 6.33 -30.14
N GLN A 1059 17.49 5.26 -30.12
CA GLN A 1059 18.83 5.28 -29.57
C GLN A 1059 19.76 5.98 -30.56
N LEU A 1060 20.46 7.00 -30.08
CA LEU A 1060 21.42 7.80 -30.84
C LEU A 1060 22.85 7.28 -30.68
N ALA A 1061 23.20 6.78 -29.49
CA ALA A 1061 24.53 6.30 -29.12
C ALA A 1061 24.46 5.27 -27.97
N PRO A 1062 25.48 4.41 -27.80
CA PRO A 1062 26.68 4.28 -28.66
C PRO A 1062 26.40 3.62 -30.01
N GLN A 1063 25.29 2.88 -30.11
CA GLN A 1063 24.79 2.31 -31.35
C GLN A 1063 23.47 2.96 -31.73
N LYS A 1064 23.33 3.38 -32.99
CA LYS A 1064 22.08 3.93 -33.50
C LYS A 1064 21.08 2.81 -33.70
N GLN A 1065 19.91 2.92 -33.08
CA GLN A 1065 18.84 1.94 -33.18
C GLN A 1065 17.48 2.64 -33.16
N GLU A 1066 16.63 2.31 -34.12
CA GLU A 1066 15.24 2.74 -34.11
C GLU A 1066 14.45 1.92 -33.10
N ARG A 1067 13.57 2.59 -32.36
CA ARG A 1067 12.64 1.93 -31.44
C ARG A 1067 11.61 1.12 -32.24
N PRO A 1068 11.26 -0.11 -31.82
CA PRO A 1068 10.12 -0.84 -32.38
C PRO A 1068 8.81 -0.03 -32.27
N LYS A 1069 7.94 -0.09 -33.28
CA LYS A 1069 6.63 0.57 -33.24
C LYS A 1069 5.78 0.08 -32.07
N LEU A 1070 5.08 1.01 -31.43
CA LEU A 1070 4.02 0.69 -30.47
C LEU A 1070 2.78 0.20 -31.22
N TYR A 1071 1.96 -0.63 -30.58
CA TYR A 1071 0.81 -1.27 -31.24
C TYR A 1071 -0.25 -0.29 -31.78
N PHE A 1072 -0.21 0.98 -31.36
CA PHE A 1072 -1.14 2.04 -31.75
C PHE A 1072 -0.50 3.09 -32.68
N GLU A 1073 0.75 2.89 -33.09
CA GLU A 1073 1.41 3.69 -34.11
C GLU A 1073 1.15 3.10 -35.50
N ASP A 1074 0.81 3.96 -36.47
CA ASP A 1074 0.57 3.59 -37.87
C ASP A 1074 1.86 3.20 -38.61
#